data_AF-I0XB88-F1
#
_entry.id   AF-I0XB88-F1
#
_cell.length_a   1.000
_cell.length_b   1.000
_cell.length_c   1.000
_cell.angle_alpha   90.00
_cell.angle_beta   90.00
_cell.angle_gamma   90.00
#
_symmetry.space_group_name_H-M   'P 1'
#
loop_
_entity.id
_entity.type
_entity.pdbx_description
1 polymer ?
#
loop_
_entity_poly.entity_id
_entity_poly.type
_entity_poly.pdbx_seq_one_letter_code
_entity_poly.pdbx_strand_id
1 'polypeptide(L)'
;MKIVKPLSLLTALLFSSCNFETLFEPSFNEPVKEFFETYTNTAAIEEHQLSVESYRDSSSRLCISSDEECTVELYLRNPQMYTLTPSLAFSSLEDEGIDISEVTISQTDKSTITLVLPQSFLADCDEGKNISPTISLLEPMSGRTFADYSFSLYSNTKPPLLNNATILNNNNETFVIAFDMPSQAELALRHKDLSQIIVNGNAFPLEISQDGSFTFTDEAFSTTEKKYTEIGSKSFSYSDRSVYFSTSDPFTNGTKEYSIILSDAAGLTTETIASTEISKLNTPSVTNPAGKAVESSYNSETKEYMPRTLPKLSGKEYSEVTITAPDQDNKGNKVAAEGLEVHYALYKGTPKVARLEKSGTFSGEEKVQLTVGSWYLETYATKTNYEKSSVTKRYIRVVDSYIFVGGEGASDNDDESDGTDATPYASIGKAISDINKRNDDSVEYTLVIGGEITGETNTATIAAAGLVITGATSVTSDKINDLSLTSEIPVKFTEITVGHLTAGSANNFTLTENAVVETATVQSGATIYIEGNAKISEAILEESGTLTITGDLTNDKAVTLTPASYTNGAKVLADSDYLADNYAKIAVTKEPNNDDTEWSIKADGTLIETAKRNISISVITQESDIKVSKTVSGSILTFTLEEGQITGCTLDGNSLIPAGDSLVSIDTSSWLKGIYDLYIEAAKDGETYSYHAQIEIK
;
A
#
# COMPACT_ATOMS: atom_id res chain seq x y z
N MET A 1 -15.29 29.39 2.75
CA MET A 1 -16.73 29.19 2.49
C MET A 1 -17.47 30.44 2.96
N LYS A 2 -18.13 31.15 2.05
CA LYS A 2 -18.62 32.53 2.23
C LYS A 2 -19.85 32.60 3.12
N ILE A 3 -19.82 33.51 4.09
CA ILE A 3 -20.97 34.01 4.87
C ILE A 3 -21.86 34.84 3.94
N VAL A 4 -23.17 34.53 3.88
CA VAL A 4 -24.19 35.40 3.30
C VAL A 4 -25.40 35.43 4.25
N LYS A 5 -25.78 36.66 4.65
CA LYS A 5 -26.94 36.98 5.49
C LYS A 5 -28.26 36.87 4.69
N PRO A 6 -29.41 36.73 5.39
CA PRO A 6 -30.69 36.36 4.80
C PRO A 6 -31.40 37.55 4.13
N LEU A 7 -32.10 37.23 3.04
CA LEU A 7 -33.00 38.14 2.33
C LEU A 7 -34.42 37.99 2.90
N SER A 8 -34.93 39.10 3.43
CA SER A 8 -36.33 39.30 3.78
C SER A 8 -37.22 39.24 2.53
N LEU A 9 -38.19 38.34 2.50
CA LEU A 9 -39.36 38.49 1.64
C LEU A 9 -40.62 37.98 2.34
N LEU A 10 -41.49 38.96 2.59
CA LEU A 10 -42.83 38.88 3.14
C LEU A 10 -43.78 38.22 2.13
N THR A 11 -44.43 37.12 2.51
CA THR A 11 -45.73 36.66 1.96
C THR A 11 -46.34 35.76 3.05
N ALA A 12 -47.08 36.31 4.01
CA ALA A 12 -48.52 36.58 3.95
C ALA A 12 -49.35 35.38 3.46
N LEU A 13 -50.28 34.95 4.33
CA LEU A 13 -51.33 33.93 4.16
C LEU A 13 -50.90 32.47 4.38
N LEU A 14 -51.12 31.98 5.60
CA LEU A 14 -51.87 30.75 5.90
C LEU A 14 -52.29 30.77 7.39
N PHE A 15 -53.19 31.70 7.73
CA PHE A 15 -54.10 31.54 8.87
C PHE A 15 -55.49 31.28 8.27
N SER A 16 -55.81 30.00 8.05
CA SER A 16 -57.16 29.55 7.72
C SER A 16 -57.45 28.25 8.46
N SER A 17 -57.69 28.40 9.76
CA SER A 17 -58.73 27.68 10.49
C SER A 17 -58.88 28.26 11.90
N CYS A 18 -59.10 29.58 11.99
CA CYS A 18 -59.78 30.16 13.14
C CYS A 18 -61.27 30.16 12.80
N ASN A 19 -62.02 29.18 13.30
CA ASN A 19 -63.46 29.34 13.48
C ASN A 19 -63.66 30.36 14.61
N PHE A 20 -63.58 31.64 14.25
CA PHE A 20 -63.79 32.79 15.15
C PHE A 20 -65.28 33.19 15.24
N GLU A 21 -66.19 32.35 14.75
CA GLU A 21 -67.65 32.58 14.75
C GLU A 21 -68.43 31.65 15.70
N THR A 22 -67.76 30.90 16.58
CA THR A 22 -68.40 30.18 17.71
C THR A 22 -67.89 30.63 19.08
N LEU A 23 -67.14 31.73 19.16
CA LEU A 23 -66.57 32.28 20.41
C LEU A 23 -67.44 33.36 21.07
N PHE A 24 -68.63 33.63 20.55
CA PHE A 24 -69.62 34.51 21.17
C PHE A 24 -71.01 33.88 21.15
N GLU A 25 -71.19 32.78 21.89
CA GLU A 25 -72.45 32.60 22.61
C GLU A 25 -72.38 33.47 23.87
N PRO A 26 -73.23 34.48 24.04
CA PRO A 26 -73.34 35.21 25.28
C PRO A 26 -74.13 34.36 26.27
N SER A 27 -73.47 33.43 26.94
CA SER A 27 -73.93 32.99 28.26
C SER A 27 -73.59 34.09 29.27
N PHE A 28 -74.29 35.22 29.21
CA PHE A 28 -74.36 36.22 30.30
C PHE A 28 -75.14 35.67 31.52
N ASN A 29 -75.34 34.34 31.58
CA ASN A 29 -76.08 33.61 32.59
C ASN A 29 -75.23 32.57 33.33
N GLU A 30 -73.90 32.53 33.16
CA GLU A 30 -73.10 32.35 34.38
C GLU A 30 -73.42 33.55 35.26
N PRO A 31 -73.80 33.38 36.55
CA PRO A 31 -74.17 34.51 37.36
C PRO A 31 -73.02 35.51 37.30
N VAL A 32 -73.26 36.71 36.78
CA VAL A 32 -72.27 37.81 36.79
C VAL A 32 -71.61 37.92 38.17
N LYS A 33 -72.41 37.65 39.21
CA LYS A 33 -71.99 37.46 40.59
C LYS A 33 -70.86 36.43 40.77
N GLU A 34 -70.97 35.22 40.23
CA GLU A 34 -70.01 34.13 40.38
C GLU A 34 -68.68 34.44 39.65
N PHE A 35 -68.75 35.05 38.46
CA PHE A 35 -67.56 35.58 37.77
C PHE A 35 -66.87 36.68 38.60
N PHE A 36 -67.61 37.68 39.07
CA PHE A 36 -67.04 38.72 39.94
C PHE A 36 -66.51 38.13 41.25
N GLU A 37 -67.27 37.25 41.93
CA GLU A 37 -66.83 36.61 43.18
C GLU A 37 -65.56 35.78 42.97
N THR A 38 -65.45 35.08 41.84
CA THR A 38 -64.23 34.38 41.45
C THR A 38 -63.08 35.38 41.40
N TYR A 39 -63.15 36.39 40.54
CA TYR A 39 -62.02 37.30 40.31
C TYR A 39 -61.82 38.39 41.37
N THR A 40 -62.73 38.55 42.35
CA THR A 40 -62.58 39.54 43.42
C THR A 40 -62.51 38.96 44.83
N ASN A 41 -63.00 37.74 45.11
CA ASN A 41 -63.12 37.19 46.47
C ASN A 41 -62.54 35.78 46.66
N THR A 42 -62.02 35.13 45.61
CA THR A 42 -61.37 33.82 45.71
C THR A 42 -59.86 33.92 45.55
N ALA A 43 -59.12 33.11 46.31
CA ALA A 43 -57.73 32.83 46.04
C ALA A 43 -57.61 31.51 45.26
N ALA A 44 -56.71 31.45 44.29
CA ALA A 44 -56.41 30.23 43.54
C ALA A 44 -54.95 30.26 43.05
N ILE A 45 -54.36 29.08 42.88
CA ILE A 45 -53.09 28.93 42.15
C ILE A 45 -53.43 28.89 40.66
N GLU A 46 -52.78 29.75 39.86
CA GLU A 46 -53.01 29.84 38.41
C GLU A 46 -51.90 29.13 37.61
N GLU A 47 -50.67 29.18 38.13
CA GLU A 47 -49.49 28.69 37.44
C GLU A 47 -48.48 28.15 38.45
N HIS A 48 -47.62 27.22 38.00
CA HIS A 48 -46.48 26.75 38.78
C HIS A 48 -45.22 26.74 37.91
N GLN A 49 -44.07 26.93 38.55
CA GLN A 49 -42.77 26.86 37.91
C GLN A 49 -41.82 26.00 38.75
N LEU A 50 -41.10 25.11 38.07
CA LEU A 50 -40.10 24.23 38.68
C LEU A 50 -38.73 24.91 38.62
N SER A 51 -37.93 24.79 39.69
CA SER A 51 -36.56 25.31 39.73
C SER A 51 -35.56 24.44 38.97
N VAL A 52 -35.92 23.18 38.72
CA VAL A 52 -35.07 22.18 38.04
C VAL A 52 -35.56 21.93 36.62
N GLU A 53 -34.68 21.40 35.78
CA GLU A 53 -35.07 20.95 34.43
C GLU A 53 -36.07 19.80 34.54
N SER A 54 -37.16 19.90 33.79
CA SER A 54 -38.17 18.85 33.66
C SER A 54 -38.16 18.27 32.26
N TYR A 55 -38.43 16.97 32.13
CA TYR A 55 -38.50 16.27 30.86
C TYR A 55 -39.72 15.35 30.82
N ARG A 56 -39.98 14.77 29.65
CA ARG A 56 -41.07 13.80 29.48
C ARG A 56 -40.53 12.41 29.21
N ASP A 57 -41.12 11.42 29.87
CA ASP A 57 -40.84 10.01 29.62
C ASP A 57 -41.54 9.49 28.35
N SER A 58 -41.40 8.20 28.07
CA SER A 58 -42.04 7.58 26.89
C SER A 58 -43.58 7.63 26.91
N SER A 59 -44.17 7.79 28.09
CA SER A 59 -45.62 7.94 28.32
C SER A 59 -46.06 9.41 28.35
N SER A 60 -45.18 10.34 28.00
CA SER A 60 -45.40 11.79 28.05
C SER A 60 -45.69 12.36 29.46
N ARG A 61 -45.34 11.64 30.53
CA ARG A 61 -45.45 12.11 31.92
C ARG A 61 -44.35 13.12 32.22
N LEU A 62 -44.66 14.18 32.98
CA LEU A 62 -43.69 15.20 33.37
C LEU A 62 -42.84 14.68 34.53
N CYS A 63 -41.54 14.54 34.30
CA CYS A 63 -40.58 14.03 35.26
C CYS A 63 -39.56 15.10 35.65
N ILE A 64 -39.08 15.01 36.88
CA ILE A 64 -37.91 15.76 37.39
C ILE A 64 -36.86 14.78 37.91
N SER A 65 -35.60 15.22 37.90
CA SER A 65 -34.48 14.47 38.49
C SER A 65 -34.50 14.55 40.02
N SER A 66 -34.02 13.50 40.68
CA SER A 66 -33.76 13.48 42.12
C SER A 66 -32.32 13.90 42.50
N ASP A 67 -31.54 14.40 41.52
CA ASP A 67 -30.16 14.82 41.71
C ASP A 67 -29.99 16.00 42.67
N GLU A 68 -30.99 16.87 42.76
CA GLU A 68 -30.98 18.05 43.61
C GLU A 68 -32.38 18.34 44.17
N GLU A 69 -32.45 19.24 45.15
CA GLU A 69 -33.72 19.72 45.68
C GLU A 69 -34.49 20.50 44.61
N CYS A 70 -35.80 20.26 44.52
CA CYS A 70 -36.69 20.99 43.62
C CYS A 70 -37.57 21.97 44.40
N THR A 71 -37.48 23.25 44.04
CA THR A 71 -38.42 24.28 44.48
C THR A 71 -39.50 24.48 43.42
N VAL A 72 -40.76 24.45 43.84
CA VAL A 72 -41.93 24.75 43.02
C VAL A 72 -42.50 26.08 43.47
N GLU A 73 -42.42 27.09 42.60
CA GLU A 73 -43.04 28.39 42.81
C GLU A 73 -44.46 28.36 42.25
N LEU A 74 -45.46 28.58 43.11
CA LEU A 74 -46.88 28.56 42.79
C LEU A 74 -47.40 30.00 42.76
N TYR A 75 -47.86 30.47 41.61
CA TYR A 75 -48.34 31.84 41.42
C TYR A 75 -49.83 31.94 41.73
N LEU A 76 -50.18 32.87 42.62
CA LEU A 76 -51.51 33.05 43.17
C LEU A 76 -52.26 34.20 42.48
N ARG A 77 -53.51 33.93 42.10
CA ARG A 77 -54.53 34.97 42.02
C ARG A 77 -55.13 35.17 43.40
N ASN A 78 -54.75 36.25 44.07
CA ASN A 78 -55.17 36.58 45.43
C ASN A 78 -55.59 38.08 45.57
N PRO A 79 -56.72 38.48 44.97
CA PRO A 79 -57.12 39.89 44.88
C PRO A 79 -57.37 40.57 46.24
N GLN A 80 -57.73 39.79 47.26
CA GLN A 80 -57.97 40.28 48.63
C GLN A 80 -56.71 40.20 49.52
N MET A 81 -55.56 39.80 48.96
CA MET A 81 -54.29 39.71 49.68
C MET A 81 -54.37 38.83 50.94
N TYR A 82 -55.18 37.76 50.89
CA TYR A 82 -55.36 36.83 52.00
C TYR A 82 -54.03 36.26 52.49
N THR A 83 -53.92 36.06 53.81
CA THR A 83 -52.89 35.17 54.38
C THR A 83 -53.40 33.75 54.26
N LEU A 84 -52.72 32.93 53.49
CA LEU A 84 -53.13 31.56 53.22
C LEU A 84 -52.22 30.60 53.98
N THR A 85 -52.83 29.59 54.59
CA THR A 85 -52.14 28.43 55.15
C THR A 85 -52.31 27.29 54.14
N PRO A 86 -51.32 27.06 53.26
CA PRO A 86 -51.36 25.92 52.36
C PRO A 86 -51.16 24.60 53.12
N SER A 87 -51.82 23.55 52.66
CA SER A 87 -51.56 22.18 53.10
C SER A 87 -51.37 21.27 51.89
N LEU A 88 -50.58 20.22 52.06
CA LEU A 88 -50.16 19.32 50.99
C LEU A 88 -50.66 17.89 51.26
N ALA A 89 -51.04 17.19 50.18
CA ALA A 89 -51.28 15.76 50.20
C ALA A 89 -50.69 15.11 48.94
N PHE A 90 -50.10 13.92 49.09
CA PHE A 90 -49.63 13.08 47.99
C PHE A 90 -50.38 11.76 48.00
N SER A 91 -51.63 11.75 47.53
CA SER A 91 -52.50 10.57 47.63
C SER A 91 -51.94 9.33 46.92
N SER A 92 -51.03 9.50 45.97
CA SER A 92 -50.35 8.38 45.29
C SER A 92 -49.22 7.73 46.12
N LEU A 93 -48.79 8.35 47.22
CA LEU A 93 -47.67 7.88 48.06
C LEU A 93 -48.11 7.37 49.43
N GLU A 94 -49.39 7.53 49.79
CA GLU A 94 -49.92 7.17 51.13
C GLU A 94 -49.70 5.70 51.50
N ASP A 95 -49.77 4.80 50.51
CA ASP A 95 -49.57 3.36 50.70
C ASP A 95 -48.11 2.90 50.53
N GLU A 96 -47.19 3.80 50.13
CA GLU A 96 -45.79 3.46 49.82
C GLU A 96 -44.83 3.60 51.00
N GLY A 97 -45.29 4.18 52.13
CA GLY A 97 -44.45 4.35 53.32
C GLY A 97 -43.31 5.36 53.16
N ILE A 98 -43.39 6.25 52.16
CA ILE A 98 -42.43 7.32 51.92
C ILE A 98 -42.62 8.44 52.95
N ASP A 99 -41.53 8.93 53.52
CA ASP A 99 -41.57 10.04 54.47
C ASP A 99 -41.74 11.37 53.75
N ILE A 100 -42.91 12.01 53.94
CA ILE A 100 -43.23 13.33 53.38
C ILE A 100 -42.95 14.47 54.37
N SER A 101 -42.47 14.17 55.59
CA SER A 101 -42.34 15.17 56.66
C SER A 101 -41.30 16.25 56.38
N GLU A 102 -40.34 15.97 55.50
CA GLU A 102 -39.31 16.93 55.06
C GLU A 102 -39.82 17.86 53.94
N VAL A 103 -40.92 17.51 53.26
CA VAL A 103 -41.52 18.36 52.23
C VAL A 103 -42.20 19.55 52.90
N THR A 104 -41.82 20.77 52.47
CA THR A 104 -42.36 22.00 53.07
C THR A 104 -43.16 22.79 52.05
N ILE A 105 -44.27 23.39 52.50
CA ILE A 105 -45.07 24.32 51.71
C ILE A 105 -45.39 25.55 52.56
N SER A 106 -45.15 26.74 52.03
CA SER A 106 -45.42 27.98 52.76
C SER A 106 -45.72 29.14 51.81
N GLN A 107 -46.61 30.04 52.24
CA GLN A 107 -46.84 31.29 51.53
C GLN A 107 -45.67 32.23 51.79
N THR A 108 -44.83 32.45 50.78
CA THR A 108 -43.65 33.32 50.88
C THR A 108 -44.05 34.79 50.76
N ASP A 109 -44.99 35.10 49.86
CA ASP A 109 -45.61 36.42 49.73
C ASP A 109 -47.10 36.33 49.36
N LYS A 110 -47.79 37.47 49.18
CA LYS A 110 -49.24 37.47 48.91
C LYS A 110 -49.63 36.96 47.52
N SER A 111 -48.67 36.87 46.62
CA SER A 111 -48.77 36.40 45.23
C SER A 111 -48.10 35.04 44.99
N THR A 112 -47.33 34.49 45.93
CA THR A 112 -46.58 33.25 45.72
C THR A 112 -46.64 32.29 46.92
N ILE A 113 -46.68 31.00 46.62
CA ILE A 113 -46.46 29.91 47.57
C ILE A 113 -45.25 29.12 47.09
N THR A 114 -44.36 28.79 48.01
CA THR A 114 -43.17 27.97 47.73
C THR A 114 -43.38 26.58 48.30
N LEU A 115 -43.27 25.56 47.45
CA LEU A 115 -43.20 24.16 47.80
C LEU A 115 -41.76 23.67 47.58
N VAL A 116 -41.13 23.10 48.60
CA VAL A 116 -39.77 22.55 48.52
C VAL A 116 -39.85 21.04 48.62
N LEU A 117 -39.33 20.36 47.61
CA LEU A 117 -39.18 18.91 47.50
C LEU A 117 -37.70 18.55 47.72
N PRO A 118 -37.30 18.11 48.94
CA PRO A 118 -35.91 17.80 49.25
C PRO A 118 -35.36 16.66 48.40
N GLN A 119 -34.04 16.66 48.19
CA GLN A 119 -33.33 15.62 47.45
C GLN A 119 -33.57 14.20 48.02
N SER A 120 -33.61 14.08 49.36
CA SER A 120 -33.91 12.83 50.07
C SER A 120 -35.29 12.27 49.67
N PHE A 121 -36.33 13.11 49.75
CA PHE A 121 -37.69 12.76 49.33
C PHE A 121 -37.75 12.37 47.85
N LEU A 122 -37.09 13.13 46.97
CA LEU A 122 -37.07 12.84 45.53
C LEU A 122 -36.35 11.53 45.21
N ALA A 123 -35.28 11.18 45.94
CA ALA A 123 -34.55 9.93 45.77
C ALA A 123 -35.37 8.72 46.24
N ASP A 124 -36.10 8.83 47.36
CA ASP A 124 -37.03 7.78 47.80
C ASP A 124 -38.22 7.59 46.85
N CYS A 125 -38.55 8.66 46.12
CA CYS A 125 -39.59 8.69 45.10
C CYS A 125 -39.08 8.37 43.68
N ASP A 126 -37.77 8.19 43.48
CA ASP A 126 -37.21 7.91 42.16
C ASP A 126 -37.75 6.57 41.61
N GLU A 127 -37.41 6.23 40.37
CA GLU A 127 -37.96 5.09 39.61
C GLU A 127 -39.37 5.34 39.04
N GLY A 128 -39.70 6.60 38.77
CA GLY A 128 -40.94 6.95 38.09
C GLY A 128 -42.18 6.96 38.96
N LYS A 129 -42.04 7.13 40.27
CA LYS A 129 -43.20 7.25 41.17
C LYS A 129 -43.91 8.59 41.00
N ASN A 130 -45.21 8.56 41.29
CA ASN A 130 -46.09 9.70 41.14
C ASN A 130 -46.00 10.62 42.37
N ILE A 131 -45.37 11.77 42.21
CA ILE A 131 -45.23 12.81 43.24
C ILE A 131 -46.16 14.00 42.97
N SER A 132 -47.29 13.78 42.29
CA SER A 132 -48.27 14.83 42.01
C SER A 132 -48.87 15.35 43.32
N PRO A 133 -48.66 16.63 43.68
CA PRO A 133 -49.21 17.18 44.91
C PRO A 133 -50.67 17.62 44.71
N THR A 134 -51.47 17.45 45.76
CA THR A 134 -52.74 18.15 45.93
C THR A 134 -52.56 19.22 47.00
N ILE A 135 -52.77 20.47 46.62
CA ILE A 135 -52.55 21.65 47.46
C ILE A 135 -53.91 22.27 47.80
N SER A 136 -54.21 22.31 49.10
CA SER A 136 -55.41 22.97 49.63
C SER A 136 -55.04 24.30 50.29
N LEU A 137 -55.89 25.31 50.11
CA LEU A 137 -55.66 26.66 50.63
C LEU A 137 -56.72 27.03 51.67
N LEU A 138 -56.28 27.35 52.89
CA LEU A 138 -57.13 27.82 54.00
C LEU A 138 -56.80 29.27 54.35
N GLU A 139 -57.81 30.13 54.48
CA GLU A 139 -57.68 31.44 55.09
C GLU A 139 -58.08 31.35 56.58
N PRO A 140 -57.16 31.55 57.53
CA PRO A 140 -57.38 31.19 58.93
C PRO A 140 -58.33 32.13 59.69
N MET A 141 -58.51 33.39 59.26
CA MET A 141 -59.37 34.33 59.98
C MET A 141 -60.86 34.09 59.72
N SER A 142 -61.23 33.77 58.48
CA SER A 142 -62.61 33.48 58.06
C SER A 142 -62.93 32.00 58.06
N GLY A 143 -61.91 31.13 58.08
CA GLY A 143 -62.07 29.68 57.93
C GLY A 143 -62.44 29.25 56.51
N ARG A 144 -62.34 30.15 55.53
CA ARG A 144 -62.66 29.86 54.13
C ARG A 144 -61.61 28.94 53.52
N THR A 145 -62.05 27.86 52.90
CA THR A 145 -61.24 27.05 52.00
C THR A 145 -61.47 27.48 50.56
N PHE A 146 -60.41 27.38 49.74
CA PHE A 146 -60.50 27.62 48.31
C PHE A 146 -60.36 26.30 47.54
N ALA A 147 -60.55 26.35 46.22
CA ALA A 147 -60.42 25.19 45.36
C ALA A 147 -59.00 24.60 45.44
N ASP A 148 -58.92 23.28 45.50
CA ASP A 148 -57.65 22.57 45.49
C ASP A 148 -56.95 22.74 44.14
N TYR A 149 -55.63 22.77 44.18
CA TYR A 149 -54.78 22.77 43.00
C TYR A 149 -53.96 21.50 42.94
N SER A 150 -53.90 20.87 41.77
CA SER A 150 -53.07 19.70 41.53
C SER A 150 -52.42 19.79 40.17
N PHE A 151 -51.18 19.32 40.05
CA PHE A 151 -50.49 19.17 38.78
C PHE A 151 -49.76 17.83 38.74
N SER A 152 -49.53 17.32 37.53
CA SER A 152 -48.92 16.01 37.35
C SER A 152 -47.40 16.12 37.39
N LEU A 153 -46.76 15.40 38.31
CA LEU A 153 -45.32 15.38 38.49
C LEU A 153 -44.86 13.98 38.92
N TYR A 154 -43.74 13.52 38.35
CA TYR A 154 -43.11 12.25 38.65
C TYR A 154 -41.64 12.48 39.01
N SER A 155 -41.09 11.71 39.94
CA SER A 155 -39.65 11.67 40.19
C SER A 155 -39.06 10.54 39.38
N ASN A 156 -38.22 10.86 38.39
CA ASN A 156 -37.53 9.84 37.60
C ASN A 156 -36.25 10.42 37.02
N THR A 157 -35.09 10.03 37.56
CA THR A 157 -33.79 10.52 37.10
C THR A 157 -33.37 9.83 35.82
N LYS A 158 -32.97 10.60 34.79
CA LYS A 158 -32.44 10.01 33.54
C LYS A 158 -31.27 9.08 33.86
N PRO A 159 -31.14 7.94 33.16
CA PRO A 159 -29.98 7.07 33.32
C PRO A 159 -28.66 7.83 33.21
N PRO A 160 -27.63 7.49 33.98
CA PRO A 160 -26.32 8.12 33.89
C PRO A 160 -25.56 7.65 32.64
N LEU A 161 -24.55 8.43 32.23
CA LEU A 161 -23.63 8.01 31.16
C LEU A 161 -22.78 6.81 31.61
N LEU A 162 -22.50 5.90 30.68
CA LEU A 162 -21.55 4.82 30.89
C LEU A 162 -20.12 5.35 30.87
N ASN A 163 -19.27 4.80 31.74
CA ASN A 163 -17.88 5.23 31.90
C ASN A 163 -16.94 4.37 31.05
N ASN A 164 -15.76 4.90 30.70
CA ASN A 164 -14.65 4.17 30.07
C ASN A 164 -15.01 3.34 28.82
N ALA A 165 -16.04 3.75 28.07
CA ALA A 165 -16.47 3.02 26.89
C ALA A 165 -15.39 3.00 25.80
N THR A 166 -14.98 1.79 25.39
CA THR A 166 -13.93 1.57 24.38
C THR A 166 -14.20 0.32 23.56
N ILE A 167 -13.47 0.19 22.45
CA ILE A 167 -13.51 -0.98 21.58
C ILE A 167 -12.17 -1.72 21.73
N LEU A 168 -12.28 -3.00 22.05
CA LEU A 168 -11.17 -3.94 22.21
C LEU A 168 -11.17 -4.95 21.07
N ASN A 169 -10.00 -5.56 20.88
CA ASN A 169 -9.74 -6.54 19.84
C ASN A 169 -9.75 -7.96 20.42
N ASN A 170 -10.62 -8.80 19.87
CA ASN A 170 -10.63 -10.24 20.13
C ASN A 170 -9.86 -10.98 19.03
N ASN A 171 -8.53 -11.06 19.18
CA ASN A 171 -7.61 -11.83 18.35
C ASN A 171 -7.67 -11.54 16.83
N ASN A 172 -7.98 -10.31 16.44
CA ASN A 172 -8.25 -9.88 15.05
C ASN A 172 -9.39 -10.67 14.37
N GLU A 173 -10.29 -11.28 15.14
CA GLU A 173 -11.45 -11.98 14.61
C GLU A 173 -12.70 -11.11 14.70
N THR A 174 -12.96 -10.56 15.88
CA THR A 174 -14.15 -9.75 16.18
C THR A 174 -13.84 -8.56 17.09
N PHE A 175 -14.78 -7.61 17.18
CA PHE A 175 -14.73 -6.52 18.14
C PHE A 175 -15.47 -6.84 19.45
N VAL A 176 -14.96 -6.30 20.54
CA VAL A 176 -15.62 -6.33 21.85
C VAL A 176 -15.73 -4.91 22.37
N ILE A 177 -16.89 -4.51 22.86
CA ILE A 177 -17.06 -3.22 23.54
C ILE A 177 -16.79 -3.46 25.02
N ALA A 178 -16.00 -2.61 25.65
CA ALA A 178 -15.82 -2.59 27.09
C ALA A 178 -16.26 -1.25 27.66
N PHE A 179 -16.98 -1.26 28.77
CA PHE A 179 -17.41 -0.06 29.49
C PHE A 179 -17.63 -0.39 30.97
N ASP A 180 -17.67 0.64 31.81
CA ASP A 180 -18.01 0.50 33.22
C ASP A 180 -19.44 0.98 33.45
N MET A 181 -20.22 0.16 34.16
CA MET A 181 -21.51 0.58 34.70
C MET A 181 -21.32 1.67 35.77
N PRO A 182 -22.38 2.44 36.07
CA PRO A 182 -22.35 3.42 37.16
C PRO A 182 -21.99 2.77 38.50
N SER A 183 -21.61 3.61 39.46
CA SER A 183 -21.23 3.12 40.79
C SER A 183 -22.39 2.36 41.44
N GLN A 184 -22.06 1.36 42.26
CA GLN A 184 -23.08 0.57 42.97
C GLN A 184 -23.98 1.46 43.84
N ALA A 185 -23.43 2.47 44.50
CA ALA A 185 -24.20 3.41 45.32
C ALA A 185 -25.20 4.21 44.48
N GLU A 186 -24.81 4.64 43.29
CA GLU A 186 -25.67 5.39 42.36
C GLU A 186 -26.84 4.52 41.87
N LEU A 187 -26.53 3.29 41.45
CA LEU A 187 -27.54 2.34 41.00
C LEU A 187 -28.53 1.98 42.12
N ALA A 188 -28.03 1.75 43.34
CA ALA A 188 -28.86 1.43 44.49
C ALA A 188 -29.76 2.58 44.94
N LEU A 189 -29.31 3.82 44.76
CA LEU A 189 -30.05 4.99 45.22
C LEU A 189 -31.17 5.39 44.26
N ARG A 190 -30.89 5.44 42.94
CA ARG A 190 -31.77 6.12 41.97
C ARG A 190 -32.14 5.32 40.72
N HIS A 191 -31.39 4.28 40.39
CA HIS A 191 -31.46 3.64 39.07
C HIS A 191 -31.72 2.14 39.15
N LYS A 192 -32.56 1.72 40.11
CA LYS A 192 -33.00 0.32 40.25
C LYS A 192 -33.95 -0.10 39.12
N ASP A 193 -34.57 0.86 38.45
CA ASP A 193 -35.52 0.68 37.35
C ASP A 193 -34.86 0.60 35.97
N LEU A 194 -33.53 0.64 35.89
CA LEU A 194 -32.81 0.28 34.67
C LEU A 194 -33.21 -1.13 34.24
N SER A 195 -33.68 -1.22 33.00
CA SER A 195 -34.31 -2.44 32.49
C SER A 195 -33.59 -3.02 31.28
N GLN A 196 -32.85 -2.20 30.55
CA GLN A 196 -32.19 -2.65 29.33
C GLN A 196 -30.96 -1.80 28.99
N ILE A 197 -30.05 -2.42 28.26
CA ILE A 197 -28.99 -1.76 27.51
C ILE A 197 -29.24 -2.00 26.01
N ILE A 198 -29.11 -0.96 25.20
CA ILE A 198 -29.32 -1.05 23.75
C ILE A 198 -27.99 -0.81 23.06
N VAL A 199 -27.50 -1.81 22.32
CA VAL A 199 -26.25 -1.70 21.56
C VAL A 199 -26.55 -1.73 20.07
N ASN A 200 -26.22 -0.65 19.36
CA ASN A 200 -26.52 -0.48 17.93
C ASN A 200 -27.99 -0.80 17.57
N GLY A 201 -28.93 -0.39 18.43
CA GLY A 201 -30.36 -0.59 18.24
C GLY A 201 -30.92 -1.93 18.71
N ASN A 202 -30.07 -2.87 19.14
CA ASN A 202 -30.51 -4.14 19.73
C ASN A 202 -30.64 -4.00 21.25
N ALA A 203 -31.83 -4.23 21.79
CA ALA A 203 -32.12 -4.14 23.21
C ALA A 203 -31.82 -5.46 23.94
N PHE A 204 -31.12 -5.37 25.07
CA PHE A 204 -30.75 -6.50 25.91
C PHE A 204 -31.23 -6.26 27.35
N PRO A 205 -31.86 -7.26 27.99
CA PRO A 205 -32.33 -7.12 29.37
C PRO A 205 -31.19 -6.89 30.37
N LEU A 206 -31.46 -6.02 31.33
CA LEU A 206 -30.59 -5.67 32.45
C LEU A 206 -31.45 -5.71 33.72
N GLU A 207 -30.95 -6.36 34.77
CA GLU A 207 -31.60 -6.37 36.09
C GLU A 207 -30.69 -5.70 37.11
N ILE A 208 -31.24 -4.78 37.90
CA ILE A 208 -30.57 -4.14 39.03
C ILE A 208 -31.19 -4.64 40.34
N SER A 209 -30.35 -5.11 41.24
CA SER A 209 -30.76 -5.54 42.58
C SER A 209 -30.88 -4.36 43.54
N GLN A 210 -31.54 -4.56 44.68
CA GLN A 210 -31.72 -3.52 45.71
C GLN A 210 -30.41 -2.91 46.21
N ASP A 211 -29.31 -3.65 46.19
CA ASP A 211 -27.99 -3.19 46.60
C ASP A 211 -27.23 -2.48 45.48
N GLY A 212 -27.82 -2.29 44.29
CA GLY A 212 -27.17 -1.70 43.12
C GLY A 212 -26.25 -2.65 42.36
N SER A 213 -26.23 -3.94 42.70
CA SER A 213 -25.60 -4.95 41.84
C SER A 213 -26.43 -5.16 40.57
N PHE A 214 -25.78 -5.56 39.49
CA PHE A 214 -26.43 -5.70 38.19
C PHE A 214 -26.09 -7.03 37.53
N THR A 215 -27.02 -7.53 36.71
CA THR A 215 -26.86 -8.78 35.97
C THR A 215 -27.42 -8.66 34.56
N PHE A 216 -26.76 -9.33 33.62
CA PHE A 216 -27.25 -9.51 32.25
C PHE A 216 -27.71 -10.96 32.06
N THR A 217 -28.81 -11.16 31.35
CA THR A 217 -29.30 -12.51 31.00
C THR A 217 -28.72 -13.02 29.69
N ASP A 218 -28.22 -12.12 28.84
CA ASP A 218 -27.69 -12.44 27.51
C ASP A 218 -26.20 -12.82 27.58
N GLU A 219 -25.83 -13.93 26.94
CA GLU A 219 -24.47 -14.47 26.94
C GLU A 219 -23.46 -13.59 26.17
N ALA A 220 -23.92 -12.63 25.36
CA ALA A 220 -23.05 -11.65 24.71
C ALA A 220 -22.36 -10.72 25.72
N PHE A 221 -22.92 -10.58 26.93
CA PHE A 221 -22.36 -9.79 28.01
C PHE A 221 -21.53 -10.62 28.99
N SER A 222 -20.42 -10.07 29.45
CA SER A 222 -19.60 -10.66 30.50
C SER A 222 -19.16 -9.59 31.50
N THR A 223 -19.36 -9.88 32.78
CA THR A 223 -18.91 -9.04 33.92
C THR A 223 -17.68 -9.62 34.60
N THR A 224 -16.99 -10.53 33.93
CA THR A 224 -15.76 -11.16 34.42
C THR A 224 -14.57 -10.61 33.65
N GLU A 225 -13.40 -10.52 34.31
CA GLU A 225 -12.18 -10.08 33.66
C GLU A 225 -11.87 -10.95 32.43
N LYS A 226 -11.71 -10.32 31.28
CA LYS A 226 -11.33 -10.95 30.02
C LYS A 226 -10.06 -10.31 29.49
N LYS A 227 -9.20 -11.13 28.89
CA LYS A 227 -7.98 -10.66 28.22
C LYS A 227 -8.29 -10.40 26.75
N TYR A 228 -8.60 -9.15 26.44
CA TYR A 228 -8.66 -8.64 25.07
C TYR A 228 -7.47 -7.73 24.78
N THR A 229 -7.17 -7.52 23.51
CA THR A 229 -6.10 -6.60 23.12
C THR A 229 -6.66 -5.20 22.98
N GLU A 230 -6.01 -4.22 23.60
CA GLU A 230 -6.37 -2.81 23.47
C GLU A 230 -6.04 -2.29 22.07
N ILE A 231 -6.87 -1.40 21.55
CA ILE A 231 -6.72 -0.82 20.20
C ILE A 231 -6.26 0.63 20.34
N GLY A 232 -5.16 0.97 19.66
CA GLY A 232 -4.59 2.32 19.72
C GLY A 232 -4.06 2.67 21.11
N SER A 233 -4.27 3.90 21.55
CA SER A 233 -3.81 4.40 22.87
C SER A 233 -4.88 4.33 23.96
N LYS A 234 -6.06 3.78 23.68
CA LYS A 234 -7.16 3.70 24.64
C LYS A 234 -7.00 2.44 25.48
N SER A 235 -6.60 2.62 26.74
CA SER A 235 -6.50 1.52 27.69
C SER A 235 -7.81 1.28 28.45
N PHE A 236 -8.11 0.03 28.79
CA PHE A 236 -9.24 -0.34 29.62
C PHE A 236 -8.76 -1.10 30.85
N SER A 237 -8.98 -0.52 32.03
CA SER A 237 -8.65 -1.16 33.31
C SER A 237 -9.89 -1.80 33.89
N TYR A 238 -9.87 -3.13 34.03
CA TYR A 238 -10.97 -3.87 34.62
C TYR A 238 -11.27 -3.42 36.06
N SER A 239 -12.55 -3.28 36.37
CA SER A 239 -13.12 -3.03 37.68
C SER A 239 -14.25 -4.03 37.95
N ASP A 240 -14.77 -4.06 39.17
CA ASP A 240 -15.98 -4.80 39.52
C ASP A 240 -17.25 -4.27 38.81
N ARG A 241 -17.17 -3.12 38.13
CA ARG A 241 -18.24 -2.51 37.32
C ARG A 241 -18.05 -2.68 35.82
N SER A 242 -16.95 -3.29 35.40
CA SER A 242 -16.65 -3.50 33.99
C SER A 242 -17.56 -4.54 33.34
N VAL A 243 -17.96 -4.23 32.12
CA VAL A 243 -18.80 -5.06 31.26
C VAL A 243 -18.14 -5.17 29.90
N TYR A 244 -18.06 -6.40 29.39
CA TYR A 244 -17.65 -6.69 28.02
C TYR A 244 -18.86 -7.14 27.21
N PHE A 245 -19.05 -6.57 26.02
CA PHE A 245 -20.08 -6.95 25.07
C PHE A 245 -19.45 -7.47 23.77
N SER A 246 -19.74 -8.72 23.43
CA SER A 246 -19.24 -9.37 22.21
C SER A 246 -20.10 -8.99 21.00
N THR A 247 -19.55 -8.20 20.08
CA THR A 247 -20.31 -7.64 18.96
C THR A 247 -20.62 -8.65 17.85
N SER A 248 -19.82 -9.71 17.73
CA SER A 248 -19.76 -10.62 16.57
C SER A 248 -19.38 -9.96 15.24
N ASP A 249 -19.11 -8.66 15.22
CA ASP A 249 -18.70 -7.94 14.01
C ASP A 249 -17.28 -8.33 13.62
N PRO A 250 -17.02 -8.65 12.35
CA PRO A 250 -15.71 -9.08 11.90
C PRO A 250 -14.69 -7.95 12.00
N PHE A 251 -13.48 -8.29 12.45
CA PHE A 251 -12.37 -7.34 12.57
C PHE A 251 -11.91 -6.85 11.19
N THR A 252 -12.45 -5.70 10.78
CA THR A 252 -12.28 -5.12 9.45
C THR A 252 -11.84 -3.67 9.57
N ASN A 253 -11.14 -3.16 8.57
CA ASN A 253 -10.64 -1.80 8.55
C ASN A 253 -11.75 -0.74 8.46
N GLY A 254 -11.35 0.51 8.68
CA GLY A 254 -12.23 1.67 8.72
C GLY A 254 -12.63 2.07 10.14
N THR A 255 -13.49 3.09 10.21
CA THR A 255 -14.05 3.58 11.46
C THR A 255 -15.08 2.57 11.98
N LYS A 256 -14.94 2.23 13.27
CA LYS A 256 -15.91 1.42 14.02
C LYS A 256 -16.50 2.29 15.10
N GLU A 257 -17.82 2.29 15.17
CA GLU A 257 -18.58 3.08 16.13
C GLU A 257 -19.72 2.21 16.65
N TYR A 258 -19.89 2.21 17.98
CA TYR A 258 -20.98 1.52 18.65
C TYR A 258 -21.69 2.52 19.56
N SER A 259 -23.00 2.64 19.35
CA SER A 259 -23.91 3.36 20.24
C SER A 259 -24.34 2.41 21.35
N ILE A 260 -24.19 2.85 22.60
CA ILE A 260 -24.53 2.11 23.81
C ILE A 260 -25.49 2.99 24.60
N ILE A 261 -26.76 2.58 24.67
CA ILE A 261 -27.82 3.35 25.33
C ILE A 261 -28.26 2.61 26.58
N LEU A 262 -28.21 3.28 27.72
CA LEU A 262 -28.79 2.81 28.96
C LEU A 262 -30.23 3.31 29.06
N SER A 263 -31.18 2.43 29.39
CA SER A 263 -32.61 2.76 29.43
C SER A 263 -33.25 2.28 30.73
N ASP A 264 -34.05 3.16 31.32
CA ASP A 264 -34.94 2.81 32.43
C ASP A 264 -36.23 2.12 31.92
N ALA A 265 -37.08 1.66 32.84
CA ALA A 265 -38.37 1.04 32.55
C ALA A 265 -39.42 2.04 32.02
N ALA A 266 -39.25 3.34 32.27
CA ALA A 266 -40.12 4.41 31.79
C ALA A 266 -39.73 4.94 30.39
N GLY A 267 -38.63 4.45 29.82
CA GLY A 267 -38.10 4.83 28.51
C GLY A 267 -37.24 6.10 28.49
N LEU A 268 -36.77 6.61 29.64
CA LEU A 268 -35.69 7.59 29.65
C LEU A 268 -34.38 6.90 29.32
N THR A 269 -33.55 7.60 28.56
CA THR A 269 -32.33 7.03 27.99
C THR A 269 -31.16 7.99 28.01
N THR A 270 -29.97 7.42 28.05
CA THR A 270 -28.70 8.13 27.89
C THR A 270 -27.77 7.32 27.00
N GLU A 271 -27.07 8.00 26.08
CA GLU A 271 -26.25 7.38 25.04
C GLU A 271 -24.76 7.66 25.26
N THR A 272 -23.95 6.60 25.21
CA THR A 272 -22.50 6.65 25.16
C THR A 272 -22.01 6.04 23.84
N ILE A 273 -21.07 6.71 23.17
CA ILE A 273 -20.49 6.26 21.90
C ILE A 273 -19.07 5.74 22.13
N ALA A 274 -18.81 4.49 21.75
CA ALA A 274 -17.46 3.94 21.66
C ALA A 274 -16.99 3.94 20.20
N SER A 275 -15.82 4.52 19.92
CA SER A 275 -15.27 4.57 18.56
C SER A 275 -13.77 4.27 18.48
N THR A 276 -13.37 3.66 17.37
CA THR A 276 -11.98 3.38 17.02
C THR A 276 -11.80 3.36 15.49
N GLU A 277 -10.56 3.36 15.02
CA GLU A 277 -10.22 3.30 13.61
C GLU A 277 -9.20 2.19 13.36
N ILE A 278 -9.52 1.28 12.44
CA ILE A 278 -8.67 0.13 12.10
C ILE A 278 -8.05 0.31 10.72
N SER A 279 -6.77 0.00 10.60
CA SER A 279 -6.06 -0.06 9.32
C SER A 279 -5.97 -1.48 8.80
N LYS A 280 -5.83 -1.61 7.47
CA LYS A 280 -5.57 -2.88 6.78
C LYS A 280 -4.13 -2.95 6.34
N LEU A 281 -3.47 -4.09 6.54
CA LEU A 281 -2.11 -4.28 6.03
C LEU A 281 -2.10 -4.30 4.49
N ASN A 282 -1.05 -3.73 3.89
CA ASN A 282 -0.79 -3.96 2.48
C ASN A 282 -0.39 -5.43 2.23
N THR A 283 -0.49 -5.85 0.98
CA THR A 283 -0.12 -7.22 0.59
C THR A 283 1.41 -7.38 0.59
N PRO A 284 1.95 -8.54 1.02
CA PRO A 284 3.38 -8.83 0.87
C PRO A 284 3.84 -8.67 -0.58
N SER A 285 5.04 -8.11 -0.78
CA SER A 285 5.65 -8.03 -2.10
C SER A 285 6.44 -9.30 -2.42
N VAL A 286 6.51 -9.66 -3.70
CA VAL A 286 7.32 -10.79 -4.17
C VAL A 286 8.19 -10.30 -5.32
N THR A 287 9.50 -10.46 -5.18
CA THR A 287 10.50 -10.05 -6.18
C THR A 287 11.35 -11.23 -6.66
N ASN A 288 11.86 -11.12 -7.87
CA ASN A 288 12.81 -12.07 -8.45
C ASN A 288 14.25 -11.77 -7.94
N PRO A 289 15.26 -12.57 -8.32
CA PRO A 289 16.65 -12.34 -7.88
C PRO A 289 17.25 -11.01 -8.36
N ALA A 290 16.68 -10.40 -9.41
CA ALA A 290 17.07 -9.08 -9.92
C ALA A 290 16.33 -7.92 -9.20
N GLY A 291 15.54 -8.21 -8.16
CA GLY A 291 14.76 -7.21 -7.42
C GLY A 291 13.51 -6.69 -8.15
N LYS A 292 13.17 -7.24 -9.33
CA LYS A 292 11.94 -6.88 -10.06
C LYS A 292 10.73 -7.60 -9.48
N ALA A 293 9.58 -6.92 -9.43
CA ALA A 293 8.33 -7.50 -8.93
C ALA A 293 7.85 -8.68 -9.80
N VAL A 294 7.43 -9.77 -9.15
CA VAL A 294 6.91 -10.98 -9.80
C VAL A 294 5.38 -10.88 -9.91
N GLU A 295 4.89 -10.09 -10.84
CA GLU A 295 3.44 -9.95 -11.07
C GLU A 295 2.93 -10.94 -12.11
N SER A 296 1.79 -11.58 -11.84
CA SER A 296 1.08 -12.40 -12.81
C SER A 296 0.06 -11.56 -13.56
N SER A 297 0.08 -11.61 -14.90
CA SER A 297 -0.92 -10.96 -15.73
C SER A 297 -2.16 -11.85 -15.91
N TYR A 298 -3.33 -11.23 -16.04
CA TYR A 298 -4.58 -11.92 -16.35
C TYR A 298 -4.91 -11.72 -17.82
N ASN A 299 -5.00 -12.81 -18.59
CA ASN A 299 -5.46 -12.73 -19.97
C ASN A 299 -7.00 -12.75 -19.99
N SER A 300 -7.59 -11.61 -20.35
CA SER A 300 -9.05 -11.45 -20.36
C SER A 300 -9.77 -12.29 -21.43
N GLU A 301 -9.09 -12.67 -22.51
CA GLU A 301 -9.67 -13.44 -23.61
C GLU A 301 -9.72 -14.93 -23.28
N THR A 302 -8.60 -15.48 -22.79
CA THR A 302 -8.52 -16.90 -22.41
C THR A 302 -9.09 -17.16 -21.01
N LYS A 303 -9.30 -16.09 -20.21
CA LYS A 303 -9.67 -16.14 -18.80
C LYS A 303 -8.67 -16.92 -17.94
N GLU A 304 -7.41 -16.95 -18.36
CA GLU A 304 -6.33 -17.63 -17.66
C GLU A 304 -5.30 -16.64 -17.16
N TYR A 305 -4.73 -16.92 -15.99
CA TYR A 305 -3.57 -16.20 -15.50
C TYR A 305 -2.34 -16.68 -16.24
N MET A 306 -1.59 -15.75 -16.81
CA MET A 306 -0.31 -16.06 -17.44
C MET A 306 0.78 -16.10 -16.36
N PRO A 307 1.51 -17.22 -16.24
CA PRO A 307 2.57 -17.31 -15.26
C PRO A 307 3.71 -16.38 -15.65
N ARG A 308 4.32 -15.74 -14.65
CA ARG A 308 5.59 -15.03 -14.84
C ARG A 308 6.69 -16.05 -15.05
N THR A 309 7.38 -15.98 -16.18
CA THR A 309 8.54 -16.83 -16.47
C THR A 309 9.74 -16.34 -15.67
N LEU A 310 10.45 -17.25 -15.00
CA LEU A 310 11.72 -17.00 -14.32
C LEU A 310 12.76 -18.03 -14.81
N PRO A 311 13.99 -17.63 -15.16
CA PRO A 311 15.04 -18.58 -15.45
C PRO A 311 15.52 -19.26 -14.16
N LYS A 312 16.02 -20.49 -14.28
CA LYS A 312 16.84 -21.09 -13.21
C LYS A 312 18.11 -20.25 -12.98
N LEU A 313 18.62 -20.24 -11.75
CA LEU A 313 19.88 -19.57 -11.43
C LEU A 313 21.06 -20.35 -12.02
N SER A 314 22.10 -19.64 -12.48
CA SER A 314 23.28 -20.27 -13.07
C SER A 314 23.94 -21.27 -12.11
N GLY A 315 24.19 -22.49 -12.60
CA GLY A 315 24.72 -23.60 -11.82
C GLY A 315 23.77 -24.17 -10.76
N LYS A 316 22.47 -23.86 -10.80
CA LYS A 316 21.44 -24.37 -9.88
C LYS A 316 20.29 -25.04 -10.62
N GLU A 317 19.62 -25.96 -9.94
CA GLU A 317 18.40 -26.65 -10.40
C GLU A 317 17.11 -25.86 -10.12
N TYR A 318 17.23 -24.60 -9.66
CA TYR A 318 16.11 -23.79 -9.19
C TYR A 318 16.29 -22.31 -9.51
N SER A 319 15.16 -21.59 -9.54
CA SER A 319 15.09 -20.13 -9.38
C SER A 319 14.71 -19.78 -7.93
N GLU A 320 14.80 -18.51 -7.57
CA GLU A 320 14.43 -18.04 -6.23
C GLU A 320 13.50 -16.82 -6.33
N VAL A 321 12.55 -16.71 -5.40
CA VAL A 321 11.80 -15.48 -5.16
C VAL A 321 11.96 -15.03 -3.72
N THR A 322 12.00 -13.72 -3.50
CA THR A 322 12.01 -13.12 -2.18
C THR A 322 10.61 -12.58 -1.87
N ILE A 323 10.04 -13.01 -0.74
CA ILE A 323 8.77 -12.52 -0.21
C ILE A 323 9.11 -11.55 0.91
N THR A 324 8.65 -10.30 0.79
CA THR A 324 8.93 -9.24 1.76
C THR A 324 7.63 -8.79 2.44
N ALA A 325 7.69 -8.64 3.76
CA ALA A 325 6.58 -8.15 4.57
C ALA A 325 6.21 -6.71 4.19
N PRO A 326 4.92 -6.35 4.24
CA PRO A 326 4.48 -4.99 3.97
C PRO A 326 5.04 -4.03 5.02
N ASP A 327 5.66 -2.93 4.60
CA ASP A 327 6.16 -1.87 5.48
C ASP A 327 5.14 -0.76 5.72
N GLN A 328 4.00 -0.81 5.04
CA GLN A 328 2.92 0.17 5.11
C GLN A 328 1.52 -0.48 5.21
N ASP A 329 0.58 0.29 5.76
CA ASP A 329 -0.85 -0.03 5.74
C ASP A 329 -1.54 0.56 4.49
N ASN A 330 -2.83 0.30 4.35
CA ASN A 330 -3.66 0.77 3.24
C ASN A 330 -3.84 2.30 3.18
N LYS A 331 -3.32 3.04 4.18
CA LYS A 331 -3.33 4.50 4.26
C LYS A 331 -1.92 5.10 4.05
N GLY A 332 -0.90 4.26 3.81
CA GLY A 332 0.49 4.67 3.66
C GLY A 332 1.22 4.91 4.98
N ASN A 333 0.63 4.56 6.13
CA ASN A 333 1.31 4.66 7.41
C ASN A 333 2.34 3.53 7.56
N LYS A 334 3.50 3.84 8.15
CA LYS A 334 4.53 2.85 8.42
C LYS A 334 4.05 1.81 9.44
N VAL A 335 4.23 0.53 9.10
CA VAL A 335 3.92 -0.60 9.97
C VAL A 335 5.22 -1.10 10.62
N ALA A 336 5.24 -1.17 11.95
CA ALA A 336 6.39 -1.72 12.67
C ALA A 336 6.57 -3.22 12.38
N ALA A 337 7.82 -3.68 12.25
CA ALA A 337 8.11 -5.09 11.97
C ALA A 337 7.78 -6.04 13.13
N GLU A 338 7.77 -5.55 14.37
CA GLU A 338 7.48 -6.37 15.55
C GLU A 338 6.04 -6.93 15.53
N GLY A 339 5.89 -8.25 15.63
CA GLY A 339 4.58 -8.91 15.57
C GLY A 339 3.88 -8.85 14.20
N LEU A 340 4.58 -8.39 13.14
CA LEU A 340 4.14 -8.53 11.76
C LEU A 340 4.60 -9.88 11.22
N GLU A 341 3.64 -10.68 10.78
CA GLU A 341 3.88 -12.01 10.25
C GLU A 341 3.38 -12.10 8.80
N VAL A 342 4.19 -12.71 7.94
CA VAL A 342 3.80 -13.08 6.57
C VAL A 342 3.58 -14.58 6.53
N HIS A 343 2.43 -14.98 6.00
CA HIS A 343 2.07 -16.36 5.76
C HIS A 343 2.17 -16.63 4.27
N TYR A 344 2.77 -17.76 3.91
CA TYR A 344 2.85 -18.20 2.52
C TYR A 344 2.53 -19.68 2.35
N ALA A 345 1.97 -20.00 1.18
CA ALA A 345 1.77 -21.36 0.72
C ALA A 345 2.21 -21.48 -0.74
N LEU A 346 3.17 -22.36 -1.00
CA LEU A 346 3.76 -22.64 -2.29
C LEU A 346 3.28 -24.00 -2.79
N TYR A 347 2.75 -24.01 -4.01
CA TYR A 347 2.22 -25.18 -4.67
C TYR A 347 2.94 -25.42 -6.00
N LYS A 348 3.22 -26.69 -6.33
CA LYS A 348 3.79 -27.11 -7.61
C LYS A 348 2.71 -27.63 -8.54
N GLY A 349 2.74 -27.17 -9.80
CA GLY A 349 1.76 -27.48 -10.83
C GLY A 349 0.94 -26.26 -11.27
N THR A 350 -0.06 -26.51 -12.12
CA THR A 350 -1.00 -25.48 -12.56
C THR A 350 -2.15 -25.34 -11.57
N PRO A 351 -2.93 -24.24 -11.57
CA PRO A 351 -3.91 -23.96 -10.52
C PRO A 351 -5.01 -25.02 -10.40
N LYS A 352 -5.25 -25.79 -11.46
CA LYS A 352 -6.25 -26.87 -11.51
C LYS A 352 -5.76 -28.18 -10.85
N VAL A 353 -4.45 -28.39 -10.73
CA VAL A 353 -3.85 -29.66 -10.26
C VAL A 353 -2.67 -29.45 -9.30
N ALA A 354 -2.52 -28.24 -8.74
CA ALA A 354 -1.37 -27.90 -7.92
C ALA A 354 -1.36 -28.66 -6.59
N ARG A 355 -0.16 -29.10 -6.17
CA ARG A 355 0.06 -29.78 -4.89
C ARG A 355 0.85 -28.86 -3.96
N LEU A 356 0.44 -28.77 -2.70
CA LEU A 356 1.18 -27.99 -1.70
C LEU A 356 2.57 -28.61 -1.50
N GLU A 357 3.62 -27.84 -1.74
CA GLU A 357 5.01 -28.27 -1.56
C GLU A 357 5.60 -27.71 -0.27
N LYS A 358 5.34 -26.42 0.02
CA LYS A 358 5.90 -25.73 1.19
C LYS A 358 4.92 -24.69 1.68
N SER A 359 4.80 -24.51 2.98
CA SER A 359 4.10 -23.39 3.59
C SER A 359 4.83 -22.97 4.86
N GLY A 360 4.65 -21.73 5.29
CA GLY A 360 5.24 -21.26 6.52
C GLY A 360 4.84 -19.83 6.87
N THR A 361 5.34 -19.41 8.02
CA THR A 361 5.17 -18.07 8.57
C THR A 361 6.54 -17.51 8.91
N PHE A 362 6.79 -16.24 8.59
CA PHE A 362 8.06 -15.57 8.87
C PHE A 362 7.84 -14.08 9.17
N SER A 363 8.90 -13.42 9.66
CA SER A 363 8.95 -11.96 9.84
C SER A 363 10.04 -11.36 8.96
N GLY A 364 9.81 -10.16 8.41
CA GLY A 364 10.75 -9.51 7.49
C GLY A 364 10.70 -10.11 6.08
N GLU A 365 11.68 -10.93 5.72
CA GLU A 365 11.82 -11.48 4.37
C GLU A 365 12.10 -12.98 4.39
N GLU A 366 11.57 -13.72 3.41
CA GLU A 366 11.83 -15.15 3.20
C GLU A 366 12.16 -15.41 1.73
N LYS A 367 13.15 -16.27 1.51
CA LYS A 367 13.57 -16.72 0.18
C LYS A 367 12.99 -18.10 -0.10
N VAL A 368 12.32 -18.24 -1.24
CA VAL A 368 11.66 -19.48 -1.64
C VAL A 368 12.26 -19.98 -2.95
N GLN A 369 12.79 -21.20 -2.92
CA GLN A 369 13.38 -21.87 -4.08
C GLN A 369 12.32 -22.61 -4.89
N LEU A 370 12.40 -22.46 -6.21
CA LEU A 370 11.45 -22.97 -7.19
C LEU A 370 12.20 -23.79 -8.23
N THR A 371 12.03 -25.12 -8.24
CA THR A 371 12.61 -25.98 -9.29
C THR A 371 11.93 -25.75 -10.64
N VAL A 372 12.51 -26.25 -11.74
CA VAL A 372 11.90 -26.13 -13.08
C VAL A 372 10.46 -26.64 -13.09
N GLY A 373 9.55 -25.89 -13.72
CA GLY A 373 8.13 -26.20 -13.81
C GLY A 373 7.21 -25.03 -13.44
N SER A 374 5.91 -25.32 -13.32
CA SER A 374 4.90 -24.34 -12.93
C SER A 374 4.68 -24.32 -11.41
N TRP A 375 4.49 -23.13 -10.88
CA TRP A 375 4.33 -22.85 -9.46
C TRP A 375 3.21 -21.86 -9.22
N TYR A 376 2.65 -21.98 -8.03
CA TYR A 376 1.59 -21.13 -7.53
C TYR A 376 1.93 -20.73 -6.09
N LEU A 377 1.96 -19.42 -5.82
CA LEU A 377 2.32 -18.87 -4.52
C LEU A 377 1.17 -18.03 -3.99
N GLU A 378 0.68 -18.37 -2.80
CA GLU A 378 -0.26 -17.55 -2.02
C GLU A 378 0.49 -16.86 -0.88
N THR A 379 0.25 -15.57 -0.68
CA THR A 379 0.80 -14.79 0.44
C THR A 379 -0.22 -13.86 1.07
N TYR A 380 -0.14 -13.68 2.38
CA TYR A 380 -0.85 -12.61 3.11
C TYR A 380 -0.08 -12.26 4.38
N ALA A 381 -0.44 -11.13 5.00
CA ALA A 381 0.19 -10.63 6.22
C ALA A 381 -0.83 -10.44 7.34
N THR A 382 -0.38 -10.67 8.57
CA THR A 382 -1.15 -10.48 9.80
C THR A 382 -0.34 -9.69 10.82
N LYS A 383 -1.02 -8.85 11.59
CA LYS A 383 -0.46 -8.11 12.72
C LYS A 383 -1.58 -7.75 13.67
N THR A 384 -1.36 -7.85 14.98
CA THR A 384 -2.35 -7.46 15.99
C THR A 384 -2.82 -6.02 15.79
N ASN A 385 -4.13 -5.79 15.89
CA ASN A 385 -4.82 -4.51 15.68
C ASN A 385 -4.86 -4.01 14.22
N TYR A 386 -4.53 -4.86 13.25
CA TYR A 386 -4.72 -4.59 11.83
C TYR A 386 -5.65 -5.63 11.21
N GLU A 387 -6.49 -5.20 10.27
CA GLU A 387 -7.13 -6.16 9.36
C GLU A 387 -6.04 -6.84 8.53
N LYS A 388 -6.14 -8.17 8.42
CA LYS A 388 -5.24 -8.97 7.57
C LYS A 388 -5.20 -8.43 6.15
N SER A 389 -4.03 -8.52 5.51
CA SER A 389 -3.94 -8.14 4.10
C SER A 389 -4.71 -9.13 3.21
N SER A 390 -5.06 -8.69 2.01
CA SER A 390 -5.69 -9.56 1.02
C SER A 390 -4.73 -10.69 0.61
N VAL A 391 -5.25 -11.89 0.40
CA VAL A 391 -4.45 -13.00 -0.13
C VAL A 391 -4.04 -12.67 -1.55
N THR A 392 -2.74 -12.57 -1.79
CA THR A 392 -2.16 -12.37 -3.11
C THR A 392 -1.78 -13.70 -3.71
N LYS A 393 -2.10 -13.88 -4.99
CA LYS A 393 -1.86 -15.11 -5.75
C LYS A 393 -0.92 -14.80 -6.89
N ARG A 394 0.21 -15.51 -6.96
CA ARG A 394 1.22 -15.35 -8.02
C ARG A 394 1.44 -16.67 -8.73
N TYR A 395 1.41 -16.63 -10.07
CA TYR A 395 1.68 -17.77 -10.94
C TYR A 395 3.06 -17.61 -11.53
N ILE A 396 3.90 -18.62 -11.37
CA ILE A 396 5.32 -18.56 -11.73
C ILE A 396 5.66 -19.79 -12.56
N ARG A 397 6.40 -19.62 -13.65
CA ARG A 397 6.95 -20.74 -14.43
C ARG A 397 8.46 -20.63 -14.41
N VAL A 398 9.13 -21.56 -13.75
CA VAL A 398 10.59 -21.66 -13.82
C VAL A 398 10.96 -22.44 -15.08
N VAL A 399 11.72 -21.80 -15.97
CA VAL A 399 12.21 -22.41 -17.19
C VAL A 399 13.72 -22.61 -17.10
N ASP A 400 14.20 -23.59 -17.86
CA ASP A 400 15.62 -23.69 -18.13
C ASP A 400 16.06 -22.54 -19.05
N SER A 401 17.15 -21.86 -18.69
CA SER A 401 17.83 -20.89 -19.55
C SER A 401 18.69 -21.58 -20.61
N TYR A 402 18.96 -22.88 -20.42
CA TYR A 402 19.57 -23.75 -21.43
C TYR A 402 18.49 -24.27 -22.37
N ILE A 403 18.69 -24.05 -23.65
CA ILE A 403 17.82 -24.53 -24.71
C ILE A 403 18.68 -25.40 -25.63
N PHE A 404 18.28 -26.65 -25.82
CA PHE A 404 19.02 -27.61 -26.61
C PHE A 404 18.52 -27.58 -28.06
N VAL A 405 19.46 -27.56 -29.00
CA VAL A 405 19.22 -27.66 -30.44
C VAL A 405 19.98 -28.89 -30.93
N GLY A 406 19.27 -29.84 -31.51
CA GLY A 406 19.84 -31.09 -32.00
C GLY A 406 20.20 -31.01 -33.49
N GLY A 407 21.25 -31.71 -33.88
CA GLY A 407 21.69 -31.90 -35.26
C GLY A 407 20.97 -33.04 -35.96
N GLU A 408 21.63 -33.64 -36.95
CA GLU A 408 21.11 -34.76 -37.77
C GLU A 408 20.52 -35.89 -36.89
N GLY A 409 19.18 -36.02 -36.89
CA GLY A 409 18.43 -37.01 -36.08
C GLY A 409 17.54 -36.44 -34.97
N ALA A 410 17.55 -35.11 -34.73
CA ALA A 410 16.49 -34.45 -33.97
C ALA A 410 15.13 -34.62 -34.67
N SER A 411 14.03 -34.63 -33.89
CA SER A 411 12.67 -34.74 -34.43
C SER A 411 12.43 -33.62 -35.45
N ASP A 412 12.15 -33.98 -36.71
CA ASP A 412 11.79 -33.03 -37.78
C ASP A 412 10.54 -32.17 -37.44
N ASN A 413 9.86 -32.47 -36.33
CA ASN A 413 8.66 -31.80 -35.88
C ASN A 413 8.95 -30.83 -34.70
N ASP A 414 9.42 -29.63 -35.04
CA ASP A 414 9.69 -28.51 -34.10
C ASP A 414 8.47 -28.03 -33.31
N ASP A 415 7.26 -28.49 -33.63
CA ASP A 415 6.03 -28.16 -32.89
C ASP A 415 5.78 -29.07 -31.69
N GLU A 416 6.50 -30.20 -31.59
CA GLU A 416 6.45 -31.13 -30.46
C GLU A 416 7.69 -31.05 -29.56
N SER A 417 8.76 -30.37 -30.01
CA SER A 417 9.96 -30.08 -29.21
C SER A 417 9.72 -28.94 -28.22
N ASP A 418 10.33 -29.05 -27.04
CA ASP A 418 10.25 -28.03 -25.97
C ASP A 418 11.61 -27.39 -25.63
N GLY A 419 12.66 -27.75 -26.37
CA GLY A 419 14.00 -27.21 -26.22
C GLY A 419 14.76 -27.78 -25.02
N THR A 420 14.30 -28.87 -24.42
CA THR A 420 15.06 -29.61 -23.38
C THR A 420 16.06 -30.59 -24.02
N ASP A 421 17.02 -31.08 -23.25
CA ASP A 421 17.99 -32.11 -23.71
C ASP A 421 17.30 -33.39 -24.21
N ALA A 422 16.16 -33.74 -23.62
CA ALA A 422 15.38 -34.92 -24.02
C ALA A 422 14.61 -34.72 -25.34
N THR A 423 14.19 -33.48 -25.63
CA THR A 423 13.41 -33.10 -26.81
C THR A 423 13.91 -31.76 -27.36
N PRO A 424 15.12 -31.74 -27.95
CA PRO A 424 15.74 -30.52 -28.44
C PRO A 424 15.00 -29.97 -29.66
N TYR A 425 15.16 -28.67 -29.92
CA TYR A 425 14.69 -28.09 -31.18
C TYR A 425 15.53 -28.60 -32.35
N ALA A 426 14.91 -28.78 -33.52
CA ALA A 426 15.60 -29.15 -34.75
C ALA A 426 16.36 -27.96 -35.37
N SER A 427 15.97 -26.72 -35.01
CA SER A 427 16.53 -25.49 -35.59
C SER A 427 16.90 -24.44 -34.56
N ILE A 428 17.94 -23.64 -34.87
CA ILE A 428 18.32 -22.47 -34.07
C ILE A 428 17.21 -21.40 -34.16
N GLY A 429 16.57 -21.27 -35.32
CA GLY A 429 15.47 -20.33 -35.55
C GLY A 429 14.28 -20.58 -34.62
N LYS A 430 13.89 -21.85 -34.39
CA LYS A 430 12.82 -22.19 -33.45
C LYS A 430 13.22 -21.89 -32.01
N ALA A 431 14.46 -22.19 -31.62
CA ALA A 431 14.98 -21.86 -30.29
C ALA A 431 14.92 -20.35 -30.02
N ILE A 432 15.34 -19.51 -30.98
CA ILE A 432 15.25 -18.05 -30.88
C ILE A 432 13.79 -17.58 -30.85
N SER A 433 12.90 -18.19 -31.65
CA SER A 433 11.46 -17.89 -31.59
C SER A 433 10.88 -18.19 -30.20
N ASP A 434 11.28 -19.28 -29.56
CA ASP A 434 10.85 -19.60 -28.20
C ASP A 434 11.41 -18.61 -27.16
N ILE A 435 12.69 -18.24 -27.25
CA ILE A 435 13.28 -17.16 -26.44
C ILE A 435 12.45 -15.88 -26.57
N ASN A 436 12.15 -15.46 -27.79
CA ASN A 436 11.38 -14.24 -28.05
C ASN A 436 9.94 -14.32 -27.54
N LYS A 437 9.31 -15.51 -27.57
CA LYS A 437 7.99 -15.74 -26.95
C LYS A 437 8.03 -15.63 -25.43
N ARG A 438 9.17 -15.92 -24.80
CA ARG A 438 9.34 -15.76 -23.34
C ARG A 438 9.41 -14.27 -22.96
N ASN A 439 9.81 -13.39 -23.88
CA ASN A 439 9.76 -11.93 -23.80
C ASN A 439 10.35 -11.38 -22.48
N ASP A 440 11.55 -11.83 -22.12
CA ASP A 440 12.27 -11.37 -20.93
C ASP A 440 13.64 -10.81 -21.33
N ASP A 441 13.69 -9.48 -21.43
CA ASP A 441 14.88 -8.69 -21.78
C ASP A 441 15.96 -8.68 -20.67
N SER A 442 15.72 -9.34 -19.54
CA SER A 442 16.64 -9.36 -18.40
C SER A 442 17.39 -10.68 -18.21
N VAL A 443 17.16 -11.65 -19.11
CA VAL A 443 17.74 -13.00 -19.01
C VAL A 443 18.74 -13.25 -20.13
N GLU A 444 19.90 -13.79 -19.80
CA GLU A 444 20.82 -14.38 -20.76
C GLU A 444 20.43 -15.84 -21.00
N TYR A 445 20.25 -16.22 -22.26
CA TYR A 445 19.93 -17.60 -22.66
C TYR A 445 21.16 -18.32 -23.19
N THR A 446 21.22 -19.63 -23.01
CA THR A 446 22.27 -20.48 -23.56
C THR A 446 21.67 -21.50 -24.53
N LEU A 447 22.04 -21.43 -25.81
CA LEU A 447 21.74 -22.46 -26.80
C LEU A 447 22.84 -23.51 -26.78
N VAL A 448 22.48 -24.76 -26.50
CA VAL A 448 23.39 -25.91 -26.51
C VAL A 448 23.17 -26.70 -27.79
N ILE A 449 24.17 -26.73 -28.67
CA ILE A 449 24.14 -27.40 -29.96
C ILE A 449 24.69 -28.82 -29.80
N GLY A 450 23.84 -29.83 -30.01
CA GLY A 450 24.25 -31.23 -30.01
C GLY A 450 24.29 -31.80 -31.42
N GLY A 451 25.49 -32.06 -31.96
CA GLY A 451 25.71 -32.59 -33.30
C GLY A 451 25.83 -31.51 -34.39
N GLU A 452 25.72 -31.94 -35.65
CA GLU A 452 25.86 -31.08 -36.82
C GLU A 452 24.51 -30.56 -37.32
N ILE A 453 24.38 -29.22 -37.43
CA ILE A 453 23.23 -28.52 -38.00
C ILE A 453 23.59 -28.12 -39.44
N THR A 454 22.82 -28.61 -40.42
CA THR A 454 23.04 -28.35 -41.86
C THR A 454 22.05 -27.33 -42.42
N GLY A 455 22.55 -26.33 -43.16
CA GLY A 455 21.73 -25.54 -44.09
C GLY A 455 20.82 -24.44 -43.51
N GLU A 456 21.11 -23.87 -42.34
CA GLU A 456 20.26 -22.82 -41.77
C GLU A 456 20.76 -21.40 -42.03
N THR A 457 19.85 -20.50 -42.43
CA THR A 457 20.07 -19.05 -42.43
C THR A 457 18.96 -18.42 -41.59
N ASN A 458 19.29 -17.95 -40.39
CA ASN A 458 18.30 -17.50 -39.41
C ASN A 458 18.42 -16.01 -39.10
N THR A 459 17.80 -15.15 -39.91
CA THR A 459 17.63 -13.74 -39.53
C THR A 459 16.56 -13.60 -38.44
N ALA A 460 16.97 -13.44 -37.19
CA ALA A 460 16.07 -13.20 -36.07
C ALA A 460 16.65 -12.17 -35.10
N THR A 461 15.84 -11.17 -34.74
CA THR A 461 16.12 -10.24 -33.64
C THR A 461 15.86 -10.94 -32.31
N ILE A 462 16.78 -10.84 -31.36
CA ILE A 462 16.68 -11.53 -30.06
C ILE A 462 16.21 -10.53 -28.99
N ALA A 463 15.11 -10.86 -28.31
CA ALA A 463 14.56 -10.09 -27.18
C ALA A 463 15.02 -10.70 -25.84
N ALA A 464 16.31 -10.58 -25.54
CA ALA A 464 16.96 -11.12 -24.34
C ALA A 464 18.05 -10.14 -23.83
N ALA A 465 18.59 -10.36 -22.63
CA ALA A 465 19.73 -9.58 -22.14
C ALA A 465 21.06 -9.96 -22.84
N GLY A 466 21.15 -11.20 -23.33
CA GLY A 466 22.31 -11.77 -24.00
C GLY A 466 22.00 -13.17 -24.53
N LEU A 467 22.84 -13.67 -25.44
CA LEU A 467 22.76 -15.03 -25.97
C LEU A 467 24.13 -15.69 -25.95
N VAL A 468 24.23 -16.88 -25.38
CA VAL A 468 25.40 -17.75 -25.45
C VAL A 468 25.08 -18.94 -26.35
N ILE A 469 25.91 -19.24 -27.34
CA ILE A 469 25.78 -20.42 -28.21
C ILE A 469 26.99 -21.32 -27.94
N THR A 470 26.74 -22.55 -27.51
CA THR A 470 27.77 -23.49 -27.09
C THR A 470 27.57 -24.89 -27.67
N GLY A 471 28.66 -25.63 -27.90
CA GLY A 471 28.57 -27.07 -28.20
C GLY A 471 28.16 -27.87 -26.97
N ALA A 472 27.48 -29.00 -27.17
CA ALA A 472 27.12 -29.96 -26.12
C ALA A 472 28.34 -30.77 -25.66
N THR A 473 29.33 -30.93 -26.52
CA THR A 473 30.58 -31.66 -26.33
C THR A 473 31.75 -30.76 -26.71
N SER A 474 32.80 -30.73 -25.89
CA SER A 474 33.93 -29.79 -26.00
C SER A 474 34.88 -30.03 -27.20
N VAL A 475 34.44 -30.71 -28.26
CA VAL A 475 35.25 -31.11 -29.42
C VAL A 475 34.42 -31.29 -30.69
N THR A 476 34.84 -30.66 -31.79
CA THR A 476 34.67 -30.88 -33.26
C THR A 476 33.42 -31.55 -33.89
N SER A 477 32.59 -32.31 -33.16
CA SER A 477 31.36 -32.92 -33.69
C SER A 477 30.17 -31.98 -33.66
N ASP A 478 30.19 -30.96 -32.79
CA ASP A 478 29.13 -29.95 -32.73
C ASP A 478 29.47 -28.83 -33.70
N LYS A 479 28.68 -28.73 -34.77
CA LYS A 479 28.95 -27.84 -35.88
C LYS A 479 27.67 -27.17 -36.37
N ILE A 480 27.72 -25.86 -36.55
CA ILE A 480 26.69 -25.11 -37.28
C ILE A 480 27.27 -24.81 -38.66
N ASN A 481 26.72 -25.37 -39.74
CA ASN A 481 27.32 -25.20 -41.06
C ASN A 481 27.24 -23.76 -41.57
N ASP A 482 26.08 -23.12 -41.44
CA ASP A 482 25.86 -21.72 -41.81
C ASP A 482 25.06 -21.04 -40.70
N LEU A 483 25.44 -19.82 -40.32
CA LEU A 483 24.77 -19.01 -39.33
C LEU A 483 24.85 -17.54 -39.72
N SER A 484 23.69 -16.94 -40.02
CA SER A 484 23.55 -15.50 -40.16
C SER A 484 22.65 -15.02 -39.03
N LEU A 485 23.09 -14.03 -38.25
CA LEU A 485 22.32 -13.47 -37.13
C LEU A 485 22.30 -11.95 -37.24
N THR A 486 21.21 -11.33 -36.77
CA THR A 486 21.08 -9.87 -36.64
C THR A 486 20.62 -9.57 -35.23
N SER A 487 21.48 -8.98 -34.41
CA SER A 487 21.31 -8.84 -32.97
C SER A 487 21.82 -7.49 -32.50
N GLU A 488 20.95 -6.71 -31.86
CA GLU A 488 21.35 -5.48 -31.14
C GLU A 488 21.96 -5.79 -29.77
N ILE A 489 21.86 -7.05 -29.31
CA ILE A 489 22.43 -7.53 -28.06
C ILE A 489 23.72 -8.33 -28.30
N PRO A 490 24.63 -8.41 -27.31
CA PRO A 490 25.83 -9.23 -27.41
C PRO A 490 25.51 -10.73 -27.60
N VAL A 491 26.19 -11.40 -28.53
CA VAL A 491 26.13 -12.86 -28.71
C VAL A 491 27.51 -13.47 -28.47
N LYS A 492 27.59 -14.44 -27.56
CA LYS A 492 28.83 -15.14 -27.20
C LYS A 492 28.82 -16.56 -27.78
N PHE A 493 29.93 -16.99 -28.38
CA PHE A 493 30.15 -18.36 -28.83
C PHE A 493 31.25 -19.02 -28.00
N THR A 494 31.01 -20.23 -27.52
CA THR A 494 31.93 -21.02 -26.70
C THR A 494 31.96 -22.48 -27.15
N GLU A 495 33.11 -23.15 -27.17
CA GLU A 495 33.22 -24.60 -27.40
C GLU A 495 32.41 -25.15 -28.61
N ILE A 496 32.28 -24.38 -29.69
CA ILE A 496 31.44 -24.71 -30.87
C ILE A 496 32.21 -24.48 -32.16
N THR A 497 31.92 -25.28 -33.20
CA THR A 497 32.40 -25.01 -34.57
C THR A 497 31.29 -24.37 -35.42
N VAL A 498 31.57 -23.27 -36.11
CA VAL A 498 30.67 -22.64 -37.07
C VAL A 498 31.33 -22.63 -38.44
N GLY A 499 30.74 -23.26 -39.45
CA GLY A 499 31.25 -23.28 -40.82
C GLY A 499 31.28 -21.87 -41.41
N HIS A 500 30.14 -21.22 -41.54
CA HIS A 500 30.03 -19.84 -42.02
C HIS A 500 29.25 -18.98 -41.02
N LEU A 501 29.90 -17.97 -40.43
CA LEU A 501 29.26 -16.96 -39.58
C LEU A 501 29.09 -15.63 -40.34
N THR A 502 27.88 -15.13 -40.51
CA THR A 502 27.63 -13.78 -41.05
C THR A 502 27.17 -12.83 -39.94
N ALA A 503 27.97 -11.83 -39.63
CA ALA A 503 27.67 -10.76 -38.68
C ALA A 503 27.08 -9.55 -39.39
N GLY A 504 25.79 -9.30 -39.18
CA GLY A 504 25.06 -8.16 -39.72
C GLY A 504 25.38 -6.82 -39.04
N SER A 505 24.99 -5.72 -39.68
CA SER A 505 25.22 -4.35 -39.19
C SER A 505 24.73 -4.15 -37.74
N ALA A 506 25.54 -3.51 -36.90
CA ALA A 506 25.31 -3.25 -35.47
C ALA A 506 25.44 -4.45 -34.51
N ASN A 507 25.86 -5.62 -34.99
CA ASN A 507 26.09 -6.77 -34.13
C ASN A 507 27.44 -6.71 -33.41
N ASN A 508 27.45 -7.14 -32.14
CA ASN A 508 28.68 -7.45 -31.40
C ASN A 508 28.70 -8.96 -31.07
N PHE A 509 29.61 -9.70 -31.70
CA PHE A 509 29.82 -11.12 -31.42
C PHE A 509 31.12 -11.34 -30.66
N THR A 510 31.12 -12.23 -29.69
CA THR A 510 32.32 -12.62 -28.95
C THR A 510 32.58 -14.11 -29.13
N LEU A 511 33.72 -14.47 -29.69
CA LEU A 511 34.21 -15.85 -29.78
C LEU A 511 35.20 -16.09 -28.63
N THR A 512 34.99 -17.12 -27.83
CA THR A 512 35.95 -17.47 -26.75
C THR A 512 35.94 -18.97 -26.47
N GLU A 513 36.74 -19.41 -25.49
CA GLU A 513 36.71 -20.77 -24.94
C GLU A 513 36.63 -21.88 -26.02
N ASN A 514 37.64 -21.96 -26.90
CA ASN A 514 37.74 -22.91 -28.01
C ASN A 514 36.69 -22.79 -29.14
N ALA A 515 35.94 -21.69 -29.22
CA ALA A 515 35.08 -21.46 -30.38
C ALA A 515 35.89 -21.40 -31.69
N VAL A 516 35.45 -22.13 -32.71
CA VAL A 516 36.07 -22.17 -34.04
C VAL A 516 35.06 -21.71 -35.07
N VAL A 517 35.44 -20.74 -35.90
CA VAL A 517 34.66 -20.34 -37.08
C VAL A 517 35.49 -20.67 -38.32
N GLU A 518 34.98 -21.41 -39.30
CA GLU A 518 35.73 -21.72 -40.52
C GLU A 518 35.79 -20.48 -41.42
N THR A 519 34.65 -19.84 -41.67
CA THR A 519 34.53 -18.60 -42.46
C THR A 519 33.65 -17.59 -41.72
N ALA A 520 34.11 -16.36 -41.53
CA ALA A 520 33.30 -15.25 -41.01
C ALA A 520 33.09 -14.19 -42.09
N THR A 521 31.90 -13.62 -42.20
CA THR A 521 31.61 -12.43 -43.00
C THR A 521 31.14 -11.33 -42.06
N VAL A 522 31.91 -10.25 -41.94
CA VAL A 522 31.63 -9.13 -41.04
C VAL A 522 31.15 -7.95 -41.87
N GLN A 523 29.86 -7.65 -41.78
CA GLN A 523 29.23 -6.57 -42.52
C GLN A 523 29.58 -5.20 -41.94
N SER A 524 29.28 -4.14 -42.70
CA SER A 524 29.46 -2.75 -42.28
C SER A 524 28.84 -2.46 -40.91
N GLY A 525 29.65 -1.96 -39.96
CA GLY A 525 29.20 -1.62 -38.61
C GLY A 525 29.02 -2.80 -37.65
N ALA A 526 29.42 -4.01 -38.04
CA ALA A 526 29.50 -5.16 -37.14
C ALA A 526 30.89 -5.30 -36.51
N THR A 527 30.96 -5.84 -35.29
CA THR A 527 32.22 -6.17 -34.61
C THR A 527 32.22 -7.63 -34.15
N ILE A 528 33.31 -8.35 -34.46
CA ILE A 528 33.59 -9.66 -33.85
C ILE A 528 34.81 -9.52 -32.93
N TYR A 529 34.64 -9.87 -31.67
CA TYR A 529 35.67 -9.99 -30.64
C TYR A 529 36.16 -11.45 -30.59
N ILE A 530 37.47 -11.66 -30.71
CA ILE A 530 38.09 -12.97 -30.51
C ILE A 530 38.87 -12.95 -29.21
N GLU A 531 38.53 -13.83 -28.28
CA GLU A 531 39.13 -13.93 -26.96
C GLU A 531 39.77 -15.30 -26.70
N GLY A 532 40.85 -15.29 -25.91
CA GLY A 532 41.55 -16.50 -25.48
C GLY A 532 42.03 -17.37 -26.65
N ASN A 533 41.57 -18.61 -26.70
CA ASN A 533 41.97 -19.62 -27.67
C ASN A 533 40.95 -19.86 -28.81
N ALA A 534 39.95 -18.98 -28.97
CA ALA A 534 39.05 -19.02 -30.10
C ALA A 534 39.77 -18.69 -31.42
N LYS A 535 39.23 -19.20 -32.55
CA LYS A 535 39.87 -19.09 -33.87
C LYS A 535 38.83 -18.85 -34.96
N ILE A 536 39.20 -18.04 -35.95
CA ILE A 536 38.50 -17.93 -37.23
C ILE A 536 39.45 -18.44 -38.32
N SER A 537 39.07 -19.35 -39.22
CA SER A 537 40.00 -19.84 -40.24
C SER A 537 40.15 -18.84 -41.39
N GLU A 538 39.04 -18.25 -41.83
CA GLU A 538 38.94 -17.19 -42.84
C GLU A 538 37.93 -16.11 -42.42
N ALA A 539 38.23 -14.83 -42.57
CA ALA A 539 37.32 -13.72 -42.30
C ALA A 539 37.27 -12.73 -43.48
N ILE A 540 36.05 -12.42 -43.90
CA ILE A 540 35.68 -11.50 -44.97
C ILE A 540 35.11 -10.24 -44.34
N LEU A 541 35.80 -9.10 -44.48
CA LEU A 541 35.37 -7.82 -43.92
C LEU A 541 34.76 -6.94 -45.03
N GLU A 542 33.52 -6.48 -44.85
CA GLU A 542 32.90 -5.44 -45.67
C GLU A 542 33.32 -4.04 -45.18
N GLU A 543 32.98 -2.99 -45.95
CA GLU A 543 33.35 -1.60 -45.64
C GLU A 543 32.92 -1.21 -44.21
N SER A 544 33.87 -0.85 -43.33
CA SER A 544 33.67 -0.54 -41.89
C SER A 544 33.33 -1.71 -40.93
N GLY A 545 33.38 -2.97 -41.38
CA GLY A 545 33.38 -4.12 -40.46
C GLY A 545 34.68 -4.20 -39.66
N THR A 546 34.60 -4.56 -38.37
CA THR A 546 35.76 -4.60 -37.47
C THR A 546 35.97 -5.99 -36.86
N LEU A 547 37.21 -6.46 -36.86
CA LEU A 547 37.64 -7.60 -36.06
C LEU A 547 38.57 -7.11 -34.95
N THR A 548 38.21 -7.43 -33.72
CA THR A 548 38.98 -7.08 -32.52
C THR A 548 39.48 -8.36 -31.87
N ILE A 549 40.78 -8.43 -31.55
CA ILE A 549 41.38 -9.60 -30.92
C ILE A 549 41.89 -9.20 -29.53
N THR A 550 41.37 -9.83 -28.49
CA THR A 550 41.63 -9.50 -27.09
C THR A 550 41.93 -10.75 -26.27
N GLY A 551 43.19 -11.00 -25.91
CA GLY A 551 43.56 -12.09 -25.00
C GLY A 551 44.85 -12.83 -25.39
N ASP A 552 45.17 -13.88 -24.62
CA ASP A 552 46.34 -14.73 -24.83
C ASP A 552 46.17 -15.63 -26.06
N LEU A 553 46.54 -15.10 -27.23
CA LEU A 553 46.72 -15.91 -28.42
C LEU A 553 47.83 -16.94 -28.15
N THR A 554 47.45 -18.20 -28.02
CA THR A 554 48.39 -19.32 -28.05
C THR A 554 49.09 -19.36 -29.43
N ASN A 555 50.23 -20.07 -29.57
CA ASN A 555 51.09 -20.08 -30.78
C ASN A 555 50.43 -20.50 -32.11
N ASP A 556 49.11 -20.71 -32.15
CA ASP A 556 48.34 -21.05 -33.33
C ASP A 556 47.76 -19.79 -34.00
N LYS A 557 47.55 -19.86 -35.32
CA LYS A 557 46.96 -18.77 -36.11
C LYS A 557 45.52 -18.52 -35.68
N ALA A 558 45.24 -17.30 -35.21
CA ALA A 558 43.92 -16.90 -34.74
C ALA A 558 42.94 -16.54 -35.87
N VAL A 559 43.43 -15.94 -36.96
CA VAL A 559 42.61 -15.54 -38.12
C VAL A 559 43.39 -15.43 -39.44
N THR A 560 42.76 -15.84 -40.55
CA THR A 560 43.18 -15.43 -41.92
C THR A 560 42.19 -14.41 -42.45
N LEU A 561 42.65 -13.28 -43.00
CA LEU A 561 41.78 -12.22 -43.52
C LEU A 561 41.77 -12.17 -45.05
N THR A 562 40.57 -12.06 -45.62
CA THR A 562 40.30 -11.88 -47.05
C THR A 562 39.33 -10.71 -47.23
N PRO A 563 39.78 -9.46 -47.49
CA PRO A 563 38.83 -8.34 -47.53
C PRO A 563 37.91 -8.39 -48.75
N ALA A 564 36.66 -7.93 -48.59
CA ALA A 564 35.58 -8.19 -49.56
C ALA A 564 35.79 -7.56 -50.96
N SER A 565 36.65 -6.54 -51.08
CA SER A 565 36.93 -5.81 -52.33
C SER A 565 38.06 -6.40 -53.19
N TYR A 566 38.72 -7.49 -52.76
CA TYR A 566 39.85 -8.08 -53.48
C TYR A 566 39.40 -9.08 -54.56
N THR A 567 39.04 -8.59 -55.75
CA THR A 567 38.61 -9.44 -56.87
C THR A 567 39.72 -10.20 -57.61
N ASN A 568 41.00 -10.08 -57.22
CA ASN A 568 42.11 -10.88 -57.80
C ASN A 568 43.40 -10.68 -57.00
N GLY A 569 43.58 -11.45 -55.91
CA GLY A 569 44.89 -11.76 -55.30
C GLY A 569 45.93 -10.63 -55.18
N ALA A 570 46.16 -10.21 -53.93
CA ALA A 570 47.30 -9.43 -53.43
C ALA A 570 47.20 -7.90 -53.42
N LYS A 571 47.03 -7.37 -52.20
CA LYS A 571 48.02 -6.44 -51.64
C LYS A 571 48.11 -6.63 -50.12
N VAL A 572 49.16 -7.33 -49.68
CA VAL A 572 49.68 -7.27 -48.31
C VAL A 572 50.99 -6.49 -48.39
N LEU A 573 51.19 -5.56 -47.46
CA LEU A 573 52.16 -4.47 -47.43
C LEU A 573 53.56 -4.78 -48.02
N ALA A 574 54.11 -3.82 -48.80
CA ALA A 574 55.56 -3.60 -48.90
C ALA A 574 55.97 -2.75 -47.67
N ASP A 575 57.07 -3.02 -46.98
CA ASP A 575 58.41 -2.83 -47.54
C ASP A 575 59.43 -3.94 -47.19
N SER A 576 60.19 -4.27 -48.24
CA SER A 576 61.46 -5.02 -48.29
C SER A 576 61.44 -6.55 -48.05
N ASP A 577 61.60 -7.23 -49.19
CA ASP A 577 62.26 -8.52 -49.46
C ASP A 577 61.62 -9.86 -49.01
N TYR A 578 60.96 -10.47 -50.00
CA TYR A 578 60.67 -11.89 -50.27
C TYR A 578 59.89 -12.72 -49.24
N LEU A 579 58.69 -13.16 -49.67
CA LEU A 579 58.21 -14.53 -49.44
C LEU A 579 57.65 -15.13 -50.74
N ALA A 580 57.97 -16.40 -50.97
CA ALA A 580 57.67 -17.15 -52.18
C ALA A 580 56.22 -17.69 -52.22
N ASP A 581 55.62 -17.50 -53.39
CA ASP A 581 54.58 -18.23 -54.14
C ASP A 581 53.32 -18.85 -53.56
N ASN A 582 53.05 -18.98 -52.24
CA ASN A 582 51.69 -19.41 -51.82
C ASN A 582 51.21 -18.77 -50.50
N TYR A 583 50.60 -17.59 -50.65
CA TYR A 583 49.68 -16.89 -49.72
C TYR A 583 50.25 -16.46 -48.35
N ALA A 584 50.59 -15.17 -48.23
CA ALA A 584 50.93 -14.52 -46.97
C ALA A 584 49.72 -14.51 -46.01
N LYS A 585 49.73 -15.42 -45.05
CA LYS A 585 48.87 -15.44 -43.86
C LYS A 585 49.33 -14.32 -42.93
N ILE A 586 48.45 -13.40 -42.52
CA ILE A 586 48.77 -12.49 -41.41
C ILE A 586 48.98 -13.37 -40.18
N ALA A 587 50.21 -13.40 -39.66
CA ALA A 587 50.56 -14.11 -38.43
C ALA A 587 50.66 -13.07 -37.31
N VAL A 588 49.63 -12.99 -36.47
CA VAL A 588 49.76 -12.27 -35.19
C VAL A 588 50.40 -13.26 -34.22
N THR A 589 51.67 -13.04 -33.88
CA THR A 589 52.38 -13.81 -32.85
C THR A 589 52.66 -12.85 -31.70
N LYS A 590 52.18 -13.15 -30.49
CA LYS A 590 52.44 -12.35 -29.28
C LYS A 590 53.95 -12.33 -29.02
N GLU A 591 54.55 -11.16 -28.77
CA GLU A 591 55.83 -11.14 -28.05
C GLU A 591 55.56 -11.60 -26.61
N PRO A 592 56.31 -12.56 -26.06
CA PRO A 592 56.04 -13.05 -24.71
C PRO A 592 56.11 -11.86 -23.73
N ASN A 593 55.02 -11.63 -22.99
CA ASN A 593 54.88 -10.68 -21.86
C ASN A 593 54.31 -9.26 -22.09
N ASN A 594 53.41 -9.02 -23.05
CA ASN A 594 52.68 -7.73 -23.10
C ASN A 594 51.15 -7.91 -23.09
N ASP A 595 50.51 -7.69 -21.94
CA ASP A 595 49.06 -7.81 -21.72
C ASP A 595 48.29 -6.49 -21.98
N ASP A 596 49.01 -5.43 -22.36
CA ASP A 596 48.52 -4.06 -22.46
C ASP A 596 48.31 -3.57 -23.92
N THR A 597 48.08 -4.48 -24.86
CA THR A 597 47.95 -4.12 -26.30
C THR A 597 46.69 -4.73 -26.92
N GLU A 598 45.88 -3.91 -27.57
CA GLU A 598 44.75 -4.34 -28.39
C GLU A 598 45.11 -4.20 -29.88
N TRP A 599 44.76 -5.21 -30.67
CA TRP A 599 45.00 -5.23 -32.11
C TRP A 599 43.66 -5.19 -32.84
N SER A 600 43.45 -4.15 -33.64
CA SER A 600 42.29 -4.02 -34.52
C SER A 600 42.73 -4.15 -35.96
N ILE A 601 41.99 -4.91 -36.77
CA ILE A 601 42.28 -5.05 -38.19
C ILE A 601 41.12 -4.48 -39.00
N LYS A 602 41.43 -3.50 -39.86
CA LYS A 602 40.46 -2.83 -40.72
C LYS A 602 40.26 -3.56 -42.06
N ALA A 603 39.15 -3.26 -42.73
CA ALA A 603 38.81 -3.80 -44.05
C ALA A 603 39.84 -3.50 -45.16
N ASP A 604 40.72 -2.51 -45.00
CA ASP A 604 41.82 -2.23 -45.91
C ASP A 604 43.09 -3.06 -45.64
N GLY A 605 43.06 -3.93 -44.62
CA GLY A 605 44.19 -4.74 -44.18
C GLY A 605 45.15 -4.03 -43.22
N THR A 606 44.83 -2.80 -42.78
CA THR A 606 45.65 -2.05 -41.82
C THR A 606 45.53 -2.69 -40.43
N LEU A 607 46.67 -3.09 -39.89
CA LEU A 607 46.81 -3.50 -38.49
C LEU A 607 47.02 -2.24 -37.63
N ILE A 608 46.16 -2.04 -36.63
CA ILE A 608 46.30 -0.95 -35.66
C ILE A 608 46.66 -1.56 -34.33
N GLU A 609 47.88 -1.26 -33.87
CA GLU A 609 48.33 -1.53 -32.51
C GLU A 609 47.89 -0.37 -31.62
N THR A 610 47.02 -0.64 -30.65
CA THR A 610 46.63 0.36 -29.66
C THR A 610 47.18 -0.07 -28.31
N ALA A 611 48.14 0.68 -27.77
CA ALA A 611 48.52 0.56 -26.37
C ALA A 611 47.29 0.89 -25.52
N LYS A 612 46.92 0.02 -24.57
CA LYS A 612 45.87 0.30 -23.58
C LYS A 612 46.32 1.49 -22.72
N ARG A 613 46.06 2.72 -23.17
CA ARG A 613 46.07 3.89 -22.30
C ARG A 613 44.81 3.84 -21.46
N ASN A 614 44.96 3.43 -20.21
CA ASN A 614 43.87 3.49 -19.23
C ASN A 614 43.67 4.95 -18.82
N ILE A 615 42.84 5.68 -19.57
CA ILE A 615 42.36 6.99 -19.17
C ILE A 615 41.22 6.76 -18.18
N SER A 616 41.50 6.94 -16.89
CA SER A 616 40.46 6.89 -15.85
C SER A 616 39.99 8.29 -15.52
N ILE A 617 38.68 8.52 -15.63
CA ILE A 617 38.08 9.83 -15.36
C ILE A 617 37.18 9.72 -14.15
N SER A 618 37.53 10.46 -13.11
CA SER A 618 36.73 10.58 -11.89
C SER A 618 36.06 11.95 -11.90
N VAL A 619 34.73 11.97 -12.02
CA VAL A 619 33.97 13.24 -11.89
C VAL A 619 33.73 13.43 -10.40
N ILE A 620 34.26 14.52 -9.83
CA ILE A 620 34.35 14.66 -8.37
C ILE A 620 33.16 15.46 -7.82
N THR A 621 32.49 16.27 -8.62
CA THR A 621 31.28 16.99 -8.18
C THR A 621 30.29 17.19 -9.32
N GLN A 622 29.03 16.87 -9.03
CA GLN A 622 27.87 17.14 -9.86
C GLN A 622 26.95 18.03 -9.02
N GLU A 623 26.97 19.34 -9.22
CA GLU A 623 25.85 20.17 -8.79
C GLU A 623 24.87 20.31 -9.96
N SER A 624 23.64 19.84 -9.73
CA SER A 624 22.37 20.16 -10.40
C SER A 624 22.07 19.70 -11.84
N ASP A 625 20.75 19.47 -12.02
CA ASP A 625 19.79 19.35 -13.14
C ASP A 625 20.19 19.07 -14.60
N ILE A 626 21.46 19.15 -15.00
CA ILE A 626 21.89 18.71 -16.35
C ILE A 626 22.77 17.46 -16.22
N LYS A 627 22.35 16.39 -16.90
CA LYS A 627 23.15 15.17 -17.03
C LYS A 627 24.25 15.39 -18.06
N VAL A 628 25.46 15.02 -17.68
CA VAL A 628 26.64 15.06 -18.54
C VAL A 628 27.11 13.63 -18.77
N SER A 629 27.07 13.18 -20.02
CA SER A 629 27.67 11.91 -20.42
C SER A 629 29.11 12.13 -20.85
N LYS A 630 29.97 11.14 -20.59
CA LYS A 630 31.37 11.14 -21.02
C LYS A 630 31.65 9.91 -21.86
N THR A 631 32.44 10.08 -22.91
CA THR A 631 32.90 8.99 -23.75
C THR A 631 34.40 9.16 -24.00
N VAL A 632 35.15 8.08 -23.80
CA VAL A 632 36.57 8.01 -24.14
C VAL A 632 36.69 7.13 -25.37
N SER A 633 37.24 7.68 -26.45
CA SER A 633 37.54 6.93 -27.67
C SER A 633 38.99 7.20 -28.06
N GLY A 634 39.87 6.24 -27.78
CA GLY A 634 41.31 6.42 -27.94
C GLY A 634 41.85 7.57 -27.08
N SER A 635 42.44 8.59 -27.72
CA SER A 635 42.93 9.81 -27.06
C SER A 635 41.91 10.95 -27.01
N ILE A 636 40.69 10.74 -27.51
CA ILE A 636 39.66 11.79 -27.52
C ILE A 636 38.71 11.57 -26.36
N LEU A 637 38.62 12.58 -25.51
CA LEU A 637 37.64 12.67 -24.45
C LEU A 637 36.51 13.59 -24.89
N THR A 638 35.29 13.06 -24.97
CA THR A 638 34.10 13.86 -25.30
C THR A 638 33.17 13.94 -24.09
N PHE A 639 32.76 15.16 -23.75
CA PHE A 639 31.67 15.42 -22.82
C PHE A 639 30.47 15.92 -23.61
N THR A 640 29.30 15.35 -23.36
CA THR A 640 28.05 15.74 -24.00
C THR A 640 27.04 16.07 -22.92
N LEU A 641 26.40 17.23 -23.05
CA LEU A 641 25.24 17.60 -22.25
C LEU A 641 24.01 16.93 -22.86
N GLU A 642 23.19 16.26 -22.05
CA GLU A 642 21.90 15.73 -22.54
C GLU A 642 20.96 16.87 -22.95
N GLU A 643 21.02 18.02 -22.25
CA GLU A 643 20.23 19.22 -22.53
C GLU A 643 21.03 20.49 -22.20
N GLY A 644 20.80 21.58 -22.94
CA GLY A 644 21.51 22.86 -22.75
C GLY A 644 22.72 23.05 -23.67
N GLN A 645 23.55 24.05 -23.38
CA GLN A 645 24.73 24.41 -24.17
C GLN A 645 25.94 24.62 -23.28
N ILE A 646 27.12 24.20 -23.74
CA ILE A 646 28.38 24.49 -23.06
C ILE A 646 28.74 25.95 -23.29
N THR A 647 28.82 26.70 -22.20
CA THR A 647 29.17 28.12 -22.19
C THR A 647 30.63 28.37 -21.88
N GLY A 648 31.33 27.38 -21.31
CA GLY A 648 32.75 27.47 -21.01
C GLY A 648 33.39 26.11 -20.75
N CYS A 649 34.67 25.97 -21.10
CA CYS A 649 35.46 24.80 -20.75
C CYS A 649 36.90 25.24 -20.45
N THR A 650 37.39 24.91 -19.25
CA THR A 650 38.75 25.23 -18.82
C THR A 650 39.46 23.99 -18.30
N LEU A 651 40.70 23.79 -18.72
CA LEU A 651 41.57 22.71 -18.26
C LEU A 651 42.77 23.30 -17.54
N ASP A 652 42.97 22.91 -16.29
CA ASP A 652 44.00 23.45 -15.39
C ASP A 652 44.02 25.00 -15.40
N GLY A 653 42.83 25.60 -15.50
CA GLY A 653 42.63 27.06 -15.55
C GLY A 653 42.83 27.70 -16.93
N ASN A 654 43.21 26.96 -17.97
CA ASN A 654 43.32 27.47 -19.35
C ASN A 654 42.02 27.25 -20.12
N SER A 655 41.47 28.31 -20.71
CA SER A 655 40.26 28.23 -21.53
C SER A 655 40.54 27.47 -22.83
N LEU A 656 39.74 26.43 -23.10
CA LEU A 656 39.95 25.53 -24.23
C LEU A 656 39.08 25.87 -25.46
N ILE A 657 37.84 26.35 -25.31
CA ILE A 657 36.87 26.47 -26.41
C ILE A 657 35.88 27.65 -26.20
N PRO A 658 35.45 28.37 -27.27
CA PRO A 658 34.36 29.35 -27.22
C PRO A 658 32.95 28.72 -27.16
N ALA A 659 32.03 29.38 -26.44
CA ALA A 659 30.65 28.96 -26.19
C ALA A 659 29.80 28.63 -27.44
N GLY A 660 28.91 27.62 -27.35
CA GLY A 660 27.80 27.46 -28.29
C GLY A 660 27.29 26.03 -28.58
N ASP A 661 28.07 24.99 -28.28
CA ASP A 661 27.72 23.60 -28.60
C ASP A 661 27.34 22.78 -27.37
N SER A 662 26.56 21.71 -27.56
CA SER A 662 26.19 20.77 -26.49
C SER A 662 27.28 19.72 -26.20
N LEU A 663 28.41 19.76 -26.91
CA LEU A 663 29.52 18.84 -26.72
C LEU A 663 30.89 19.54 -26.73
N VAL A 664 31.83 19.00 -25.98
CA VAL A 664 33.25 19.37 -26.01
C VAL A 664 34.10 18.12 -26.16
N SER A 665 34.94 18.11 -27.19
CA SER A 665 35.94 17.06 -27.41
C SER A 665 37.34 17.61 -27.16
N ILE A 666 38.11 16.88 -26.36
CA ILE A 666 39.46 17.22 -25.95
C ILE A 666 40.38 16.09 -26.42
N ASP A 667 41.37 16.43 -27.25
CA ASP A 667 42.42 15.48 -27.63
C ASP A 667 43.53 15.48 -26.58
N THR A 668 43.68 14.35 -25.90
CA THR A 668 44.69 14.12 -24.87
C THR A 668 45.92 13.40 -25.42
N SER A 669 46.05 13.27 -26.75
CA SER A 669 47.15 12.54 -27.40
C SER A 669 48.54 13.04 -26.98
N SER A 670 48.67 14.36 -26.79
CA SER A 670 49.92 15.00 -26.39
C SER A 670 50.12 15.14 -24.88
N TRP A 671 49.18 14.68 -24.06
CA TRP A 671 49.24 14.86 -22.62
C TRP A 671 50.14 13.81 -21.98
N LEU A 672 50.88 14.24 -20.96
CA LEU A 672 51.78 13.38 -20.19
C LEU A 672 50.98 12.60 -19.14
N LYS A 673 51.59 11.55 -18.58
CA LYS A 673 51.03 10.84 -17.42
C LYS A 673 50.86 11.83 -16.25
N GLY A 674 49.66 11.89 -15.68
CA GLY A 674 49.32 12.87 -14.65
C GLY A 674 47.82 13.00 -14.40
N ILE A 675 47.46 13.84 -13.44
CA ILE A 675 46.08 14.21 -13.13
C ILE A 675 45.86 15.64 -13.63
N TYR A 676 44.77 15.84 -14.36
CA TYR A 676 44.37 17.11 -14.95
C TYR A 676 42.97 17.49 -14.44
N ASP A 677 42.76 18.75 -14.08
CA ASP A 677 41.48 19.28 -13.62
C ASP A 677 40.72 19.95 -14.77
N LEU A 678 39.54 19.44 -15.08
CA LEU A 678 38.65 19.98 -16.10
C LEU A 678 37.42 20.60 -15.46
N TYR A 679 37.12 21.83 -15.84
CA TYR A 679 35.88 22.51 -15.49
C TYR A 679 35.05 22.78 -16.75
N ILE A 680 33.77 22.46 -16.69
CA ILE A 680 32.80 22.70 -17.77
C ILE A 680 31.68 23.58 -17.20
N GLU A 681 31.43 24.70 -17.86
CA GLU A 681 30.28 25.56 -17.60
C GLU A 681 29.22 25.28 -18.67
N ALA A 682 27.99 25.04 -18.23
CA ALA A 682 26.83 24.82 -19.07
C ALA A 682 25.73 25.82 -18.74
N ALA A 683 24.88 26.13 -19.71
CA ALA A 683 23.67 26.89 -19.48
C ALA A 683 22.44 26.18 -20.04
N LYS A 684 21.35 26.21 -19.26
CA LYS A 684 20.02 25.72 -19.64
C LYS A 684 18.99 26.65 -19.03
N ASP A 685 17.99 27.05 -19.83
CA ASP A 685 16.87 27.91 -19.41
C ASP A 685 17.28 29.23 -18.71
N GLY A 686 18.48 29.73 -19.00
CA GLY A 686 19.03 30.98 -18.43
C GLY A 686 19.78 30.82 -17.11
N GLU A 687 19.90 29.60 -16.57
CA GLU A 687 20.74 29.27 -15.43
C GLU A 687 22.09 28.67 -15.86
N THR A 688 23.14 28.89 -15.07
CA THR A 688 24.50 28.39 -15.34
C THR A 688 24.89 27.34 -14.31
N TYR A 689 25.48 26.25 -14.81
CA TYR A 689 25.90 25.08 -14.04
C TYR A 689 27.38 24.81 -14.28
N SER A 690 28.09 24.38 -13.24
CA SER A 690 29.53 24.10 -13.32
C SER A 690 29.84 22.66 -12.92
N TYR A 691 30.57 21.96 -13.77
CA TYR A 691 31.01 20.58 -13.57
C TYR A 691 32.52 20.55 -13.38
N HIS A 692 32.98 19.78 -12.40
CA HIS A 692 34.41 19.54 -12.17
C HIS A 692 34.73 18.06 -12.32
N ALA A 693 35.68 17.76 -13.21
CA ALA A 693 36.17 16.42 -13.49
C ALA A 693 37.69 16.36 -13.33
N GLN A 694 38.17 15.26 -12.75
CA GLN A 694 39.59 14.90 -12.78
C GLN A 694 39.84 13.83 -13.82
N ILE A 695 40.80 14.12 -14.71
CA ILE A 695 41.25 13.22 -15.77
C ILE A 695 42.60 12.68 -15.34
N GLU A 696 42.68 11.39 -15.04
CA GLU A 696 43.93 10.71 -14.74
C GLU A 696 44.40 9.94 -15.98
N ILE A 697 45.54 10.35 -16.53
CA ILE A 697 46.22 9.64 -17.61
C ILE A 697 47.27 8.73 -16.96
N LYS A 698 47.05 7.41 -17.00
CA LYS A 698 47.93 6.40 -16.39
C LYS A 698 49.02 5.87 -17.30
#